data_AF-W4H6M2-F1
#
_entry.id   AF-W4H6M2-F1
#
_cell.length_a   1.000
_cell.length_b   1.000
_cell.length_c   1.000
_cell.angle_alpha   90.00
_cell.angle_beta   90.00
_cell.angle_gamma   90.00
#
_symmetry.space_group_name_H-M   'P 1'
#
loop_
_entity.id
_entity.type
_entity.pdbx_description
1 polymer ?
#
loop_
_entity_poly.entity_id
_entity_poly.type
_entity_poly.pdbx_seq_one_letter_code
_entity_poly.pdbx_strand_id
1 'polypeptide(L)'
;MKATGMLLLPWVVVGLLAVGVQYANSVWRSQLPPALSLAQASLHGDFAGADAYATLETLANATHPDVSAANQRVYNFIHDKLQDLQTLNGSHKLVLQTARHDLHNISVGRQDTVVVSPPPRKERCDAYAAFFNASQIVVKVPGMFASSVLLSAHFDSVAGSFGASDDGAGVAIALDVLRSVVTSKARPRNSLIVFFNNGEEDYLCGSKWFLDQNLTSRLHVQAFVNLEGGGTGGRAILFRATDEALAATYSQVTPMPHMNSIGGSILAALGSFTDYESYQSAGIPGVDIAFYEHRENYHTMQDNLAHISPRDVQHGGSNVLAFTTALLDVPYLGTFQSDDSAVYFDFVGLWGVTLTANTRFLILLATWLAAGGVVLVYAACFEPTKSIGDVTWRLTTSWSTVVNSLSLSWLGGFMAVLPVAMFVAITRSPKMAWVVLPVAVLGHLVGVTFAAEQWRFRRHLRDDQVPSTRDLAHLAAAAATFADVMSSVVVIKLPGLYLLAIASVTFSVLAIVGLPLVSASIASRELSLADESEPLLRSLDAAPLYYATVPLTQNEAHKSTSTRSWLFHVGVGVALILYMAVPFHFAIDLAVSMNSVGSTNAGLVVALPTLLTPPLYLLVVWFAQFSIRPVVFVTAFALYGGLLVLAVVRSAFY
;
A
#
# COMPACT_ATOMS: atom_id res chain seq x y z
N MET A 1 -31.23 26.38 -16.30
CA MET A 1 -30.56 26.41 -14.98
C MET A 1 -29.43 27.43 -15.05
N LYS A 2 -29.45 28.48 -14.22
CA LYS A 2 -28.38 29.50 -14.19
C LYS A 2 -27.06 28.84 -13.76
N ALA A 3 -25.95 29.33 -14.33
CA ALA A 3 -24.57 28.81 -14.20
C ALA A 3 -24.02 28.66 -12.76
N THR A 4 -24.78 29.04 -11.73
CA THR A 4 -24.45 28.83 -10.31
C THR A 4 -24.50 27.36 -9.87
N GLY A 5 -25.27 26.50 -10.55
CA GLY A 5 -25.41 25.08 -10.19
C GLY A 5 -24.25 24.16 -10.58
N MET A 6 -23.34 24.57 -11.49
CA MET A 6 -22.24 23.73 -12.00
C MET A 6 -20.88 24.05 -11.36
N LEU A 7 -20.80 25.03 -10.45
CA LEU A 7 -19.53 25.53 -9.88
C LEU A 7 -18.79 24.50 -8.99
N LEU A 8 -19.54 23.63 -8.31
CA LEU A 8 -18.97 22.61 -7.42
C LEU A 8 -18.95 21.21 -8.05
N LEU A 9 -19.45 21.05 -9.28
CA LEU A 9 -19.55 19.75 -9.94
C LEU A 9 -18.24 18.95 -9.93
N PRO A 10 -17.06 19.51 -10.28
CA PRO A 10 -15.82 18.74 -10.26
C PRO A 10 -15.44 18.27 -8.85
N TRP A 11 -15.65 19.12 -7.83
CA TRP A 11 -15.40 18.78 -6.43
C TRP A 11 -16.35 17.71 -5.90
N VAL A 12 -17.65 17.84 -6.19
CA VAL A 12 -18.68 16.88 -5.74
C VAL A 12 -18.44 15.51 -6.37
N VAL A 13 -18.19 15.45 -7.68
CA VAL A 13 -17.94 14.17 -8.36
C VAL A 13 -16.68 13.51 -7.83
N VAL A 14 -15.56 14.22 -7.79
CA VAL A 14 -14.29 13.65 -7.31
C VAL A 14 -14.37 13.29 -5.82
N GLY A 15 -15.03 14.11 -5.01
CA GLY A 15 -15.27 13.82 -3.59
C GLY A 15 -16.12 12.57 -3.37
N LEU A 16 -17.21 12.40 -4.13
CA LEU A 16 -18.05 11.19 -4.05
C LEU A 16 -17.28 9.94 -4.50
N LEU A 17 -16.49 10.05 -5.57
CA LEU A 17 -15.63 8.94 -6.02
C LEU A 17 -14.56 8.62 -4.98
N ALA A 18 -13.94 9.62 -4.37
CA ALA A 18 -12.94 9.41 -3.34
C ALA A 18 -13.54 8.71 -2.11
N VAL A 19 -14.73 9.14 -1.68
CA VAL A 19 -15.47 8.46 -0.59
C VAL A 19 -15.85 7.03 -1.00
N GLY A 20 -16.30 6.82 -2.24
CA GLY A 20 -16.64 5.49 -2.76
C GLY A 20 -15.43 4.56 -2.77
N VAL A 21 -14.27 5.03 -3.22
CA VAL A 21 -13.01 4.27 -3.22
C VAL A 21 -12.51 4.01 -1.80
N GLN A 22 -12.60 4.99 -0.91
CA GLN A 22 -12.26 4.81 0.50
C GLN A 22 -13.16 3.77 1.15
N TYR A 23 -14.48 3.86 0.95
CA TYR A 23 -15.44 2.90 1.46
C TYR A 23 -15.19 1.51 0.90
N ALA A 24 -14.92 1.41 -0.41
CA ALA A 24 -14.54 0.18 -1.07
C ALA A 24 -13.31 -0.45 -0.41
N ASN A 25 -12.24 0.32 -0.21
CA ASN A 25 -11.04 -0.14 0.46
C ASN A 25 -11.36 -0.58 1.91
N SER A 26 -12.06 0.25 2.69
CA SER A 26 -12.41 -0.06 4.08
C SER A 26 -13.39 -1.23 4.26
N VAL A 27 -14.14 -1.65 3.24
CA VAL A 27 -15.12 -2.76 3.34
C VAL A 27 -14.61 -4.05 2.70
N TRP A 28 -13.91 -3.95 1.57
CA TRP A 28 -13.38 -5.12 0.87
C TRP A 28 -11.99 -5.52 1.37
N ARG A 29 -11.09 -4.55 1.57
CA ARG A 29 -9.70 -4.85 1.98
C ARG A 29 -9.62 -5.39 3.40
N SER A 30 -10.48 -4.94 4.31
CA SER A 30 -10.47 -5.36 5.71
C SER A 30 -11.20 -6.70 5.94
N GLN A 31 -11.62 -7.40 4.88
CA GLN A 31 -12.27 -8.70 5.04
C GLN A 31 -11.24 -9.75 5.44
N LEU A 32 -11.52 -10.40 6.56
CA LEU A 32 -10.74 -11.52 7.05
C LEU A 32 -11.46 -12.83 6.74
N PRO A 33 -10.76 -13.95 6.55
CA PRO A 33 -11.39 -15.26 6.45
C PRO A 33 -12.12 -15.64 7.75
N PRO A 34 -13.09 -16.56 7.72
CA PRO A 34 -13.61 -17.18 8.94
C PRO A 34 -12.52 -18.05 9.58
N ALA A 35 -12.41 -18.03 10.91
CA ALA A 35 -11.48 -18.90 11.62
C ALA A 35 -11.94 -20.36 11.59
N LEU A 36 -11.08 -21.25 11.11
CA LEU A 36 -11.35 -22.67 10.98
C LEU A 36 -10.91 -23.41 12.24
N SER A 37 -11.74 -24.35 12.69
CA SER A 37 -11.32 -25.39 13.64
C SER A 37 -10.39 -26.40 12.98
N LEU A 38 -9.65 -27.16 13.78
CA LEU A 38 -8.74 -28.21 13.32
C LEU A 38 -9.42 -29.21 12.38
N ALA A 39 -10.67 -29.58 12.66
CA ALA A 39 -11.45 -30.48 11.82
C ALA A 39 -11.75 -29.87 10.45
N GLN A 40 -12.15 -28.59 10.39
CA GLN A 40 -12.42 -27.88 9.15
C GLN A 40 -11.13 -27.65 8.35
N ALA A 41 -10.08 -27.17 9.01
CA ALA A 41 -8.76 -26.98 8.42
C ALA A 41 -8.23 -28.27 7.77
N SER A 42 -8.35 -29.41 8.46
CA SER A 42 -7.94 -30.72 7.94
C SER A 42 -8.77 -31.18 6.73
N LEU A 43 -10.06 -30.81 6.66
CA LEU A 43 -10.92 -31.12 5.51
C LEU A 43 -10.57 -30.28 4.27
N HIS A 44 -10.17 -29.03 4.48
CA HIS A 44 -9.88 -28.09 3.40
C HIS A 44 -8.39 -28.02 3.01
N GLY A 45 -7.49 -28.64 3.79
CA GLY A 45 -6.06 -28.50 3.60
C GLY A 45 -5.55 -27.09 3.94
N ASP A 46 -6.15 -26.46 4.95
CA ASP A 46 -5.89 -25.08 5.35
C ASP A 46 -5.38 -25.02 6.81
N PHE A 47 -5.07 -23.83 7.28
CA PHE A 47 -4.62 -23.53 8.65
C PHE A 47 -5.77 -23.53 9.66
N ALA A 48 -5.52 -23.98 10.90
CA ALA A 48 -6.53 -24.05 11.95
C ALA A 48 -6.56 -22.79 12.82
N GLY A 49 -7.10 -21.69 12.30
CA GLY A 49 -7.07 -20.39 12.97
C GLY A 49 -7.76 -20.32 14.32
N ALA A 50 -8.84 -21.07 14.55
CA ALA A 50 -9.52 -21.10 15.84
C ALA A 50 -8.67 -21.81 16.92
N ASP A 51 -8.02 -22.91 16.57
CA ASP A 51 -7.14 -23.67 17.48
C ASP A 51 -5.82 -22.94 17.76
N ALA A 52 -5.26 -22.27 16.74
CA ALA A 52 -4.11 -21.39 16.92
C ALA A 52 -4.46 -20.22 17.85
N TYR A 53 -5.64 -19.61 17.68
CA TYR A 53 -6.08 -18.55 18.59
C TYR A 53 -6.27 -19.05 20.04
N ALA A 54 -6.80 -20.25 20.25
CA ALA A 54 -6.89 -20.83 21.60
C ALA A 54 -5.49 -21.07 22.24
N THR A 55 -4.48 -21.33 21.42
CA THR A 55 -3.07 -21.38 21.87
C THR A 55 -2.59 -19.98 22.26
N LEU A 56 -2.89 -18.97 21.45
CA LEU A 56 -2.59 -17.57 21.73
C LEU A 56 -3.22 -17.08 23.04
N GLU A 57 -4.45 -17.49 23.37
CA GLU A 57 -5.09 -17.15 24.66
C GLU A 57 -4.25 -17.59 25.88
N THR A 58 -3.46 -18.66 25.74
CA THR A 58 -2.55 -19.11 26.79
C THR A 58 -1.23 -18.33 26.78
N LEU A 59 -0.68 -18.06 25.59
CA LEU A 59 0.58 -17.34 25.42
C LEU A 59 0.47 -15.89 25.94
N ALA A 60 -0.62 -15.20 25.59
CA ALA A 60 -0.83 -13.78 25.86
C ALA A 60 -1.78 -13.52 27.05
N ASN A 61 -1.90 -14.46 28.00
CA ASN A 61 -2.76 -14.26 29.19
C ASN A 61 -2.19 -13.25 30.20
N ALA A 62 -0.89 -12.98 30.13
CA ALA A 62 -0.17 -12.09 31.01
C ALA A 62 1.05 -11.55 30.28
N THR A 63 1.51 -10.36 30.70
CA THR A 63 2.79 -9.81 30.25
C THR A 63 3.92 -10.79 30.59
N HIS A 64 4.80 -11.07 29.65
CA HIS A 64 5.84 -12.09 29.77
C HIS A 64 7.20 -11.62 29.23
N PRO A 65 7.75 -10.51 29.77
CA PRO A 65 9.09 -10.06 29.40
C PRO A 65 10.14 -11.12 29.69
N ASP A 66 11.23 -11.05 28.95
CA ASP A 66 12.38 -11.93 29.09
C ASP A 66 12.79 -12.05 30.57
N VAL A 67 13.30 -13.24 30.94
CA VAL A 67 13.73 -13.55 32.31
C VAL A 67 12.60 -13.63 33.35
N SER A 68 11.36 -13.20 33.05
CA SER A 68 10.26 -13.23 34.01
C SER A 68 9.71 -14.65 34.26
N ALA A 69 9.08 -14.83 35.41
CA ALA A 69 8.36 -16.08 35.72
C ALA A 69 7.19 -16.34 34.75
N ALA A 70 6.64 -15.31 34.12
CA ALA A 70 5.60 -15.45 33.09
C ALA A 70 6.20 -15.97 31.77
N ASN A 71 7.34 -15.44 31.34
CA ASN A 71 8.09 -15.94 30.20
C ASN A 71 8.50 -17.41 30.39
N GLN A 72 8.91 -17.81 31.59
CA GLN A 72 9.18 -19.21 31.91
C GLN A 72 7.94 -20.12 31.80
N ARG A 73 6.73 -19.61 32.11
CA ARG A 73 5.50 -20.37 31.88
C ARG A 73 5.23 -20.55 30.39
N VAL A 74 5.44 -19.51 29.59
CA VAL A 74 5.33 -19.57 28.12
C VAL A 74 6.34 -20.58 27.54
N TYR A 75 7.61 -20.51 27.94
CA TYR A 75 8.66 -21.47 27.59
C TYR A 75 8.24 -22.92 27.88
N ASN A 76 7.73 -23.18 29.09
CA ASN A 76 7.27 -24.50 29.49
C ASN A 76 6.07 -24.97 28.69
N PHE A 77 5.11 -24.08 28.43
CA PHE A 77 3.93 -24.38 27.63
C PHE A 77 4.30 -24.75 26.18
N ILE A 78 5.22 -24.02 25.56
CA ILE A 78 5.73 -24.35 24.22
C ILE A 78 6.38 -25.74 24.25
N HIS A 79 7.22 -26.04 25.25
CA HIS A 79 7.80 -27.38 25.39
C HIS A 79 6.76 -28.49 25.55
N ASP A 80 5.71 -28.26 26.33
CA ASP A 80 4.62 -29.23 26.51
C ASP A 80 3.90 -29.48 25.17
N LYS A 81 3.61 -28.42 24.40
CA LYS A 81 3.05 -28.54 23.04
C LYS A 81 3.96 -29.31 22.09
N LEU A 82 5.26 -29.05 22.14
CA LEU A 82 6.24 -29.78 21.32
C LEU A 82 6.30 -31.26 21.69
N GLN A 83 6.22 -31.59 22.98
CA GLN A 83 6.15 -32.96 23.46
C GLN A 83 4.88 -33.67 22.96
N ASP A 84 3.73 -33.01 23.01
CA ASP A 84 2.48 -33.53 22.45
C ASP A 84 2.64 -33.85 20.95
N LEU A 85 3.26 -32.93 20.18
CA LEU A 85 3.54 -33.14 18.76
C LEU A 85 4.48 -34.32 18.49
N GLN A 86 5.44 -34.61 19.38
CA GLN A 86 6.31 -35.79 19.26
C GLN A 86 5.56 -37.11 19.45
N THR A 87 4.45 -37.10 20.20
CA THR A 87 3.63 -38.30 20.43
C THR A 87 2.65 -38.60 19.29
N LEU A 88 2.40 -37.62 18.40
CA LEU A 88 1.53 -37.84 17.26
C LEU A 88 2.12 -38.93 16.35
N ASN A 89 1.25 -39.84 15.89
CA ASN A 89 1.57 -40.86 14.88
C ASN A 89 1.75 -40.21 13.47
N GLY A 90 2.60 -39.20 13.38
CA GLY A 90 3.00 -38.55 12.14
C GLY A 90 4.05 -39.35 11.38
N SER A 91 4.18 -39.06 10.08
CA SER A 91 5.14 -39.75 9.20
C SER A 91 6.59 -39.30 9.43
N HIS A 92 6.80 -38.14 10.10
CA HIS A 92 8.11 -37.51 10.28
C HIS A 92 8.39 -37.27 11.76
N LYS A 93 9.57 -37.66 12.22
CA LYS A 93 9.98 -37.47 13.62
C LYS A 93 10.39 -36.01 13.86
N LEU A 94 9.66 -35.32 14.73
CA LEU A 94 10.07 -34.03 15.30
C LEU A 94 11.28 -34.24 16.23
N VAL A 95 12.34 -33.48 16.03
CA VAL A 95 13.58 -33.53 16.82
C VAL A 95 13.85 -32.18 17.50
N LEU A 96 13.84 -32.17 18.83
CA LEU A 96 14.31 -31.04 19.63
C LEU A 96 15.83 -30.87 19.43
N GLN A 97 16.26 -29.68 19.01
CA GLN A 97 17.67 -29.31 18.86
C GLN A 97 18.23 -28.67 20.13
N THR A 98 17.37 -28.05 20.95
CA THR A 98 17.69 -27.57 22.30
C THR A 98 16.97 -28.43 23.34
N ALA A 99 17.64 -28.68 24.46
CA ALA A 99 17.05 -29.43 25.57
C ALA A 99 16.14 -28.52 26.41
N ARG A 100 15.12 -29.10 27.04
CA ARG A 100 14.32 -28.39 28.05
C ARG A 100 15.18 -28.20 29.30
N HIS A 101 15.33 -26.97 29.75
CA HIS A 101 16.06 -26.60 30.96
C HIS A 101 15.12 -26.12 32.07
N ASP A 102 15.53 -26.31 33.33
CA ASP A 102 14.90 -25.63 34.46
C ASP A 102 15.47 -24.22 34.58
N LEU A 103 14.71 -23.24 34.08
CA LEU A 103 15.13 -21.83 34.06
C LEU A 103 15.11 -21.17 35.45
N HIS A 104 14.53 -21.79 36.49
CA HIS A 104 14.45 -21.17 37.83
C HIS A 104 15.83 -20.98 38.49
N ASN A 105 16.78 -21.85 38.19
CA ASN A 105 18.08 -21.89 38.85
C ASN A 105 19.22 -21.25 38.03
N ILE A 106 18.90 -20.67 36.89
CA ILE A 106 19.91 -20.03 36.04
C ILE A 106 20.19 -18.65 36.59
N SER A 107 21.43 -18.44 37.05
CA SER A 107 21.86 -17.14 37.58
C SER A 107 21.84 -16.10 36.46
N VAL A 108 20.83 -15.23 36.49
CA VAL A 108 20.65 -14.15 35.52
C VAL A 108 21.49 -12.94 35.95
N GLY A 109 22.82 -13.05 35.95
CA GLY A 109 23.74 -11.93 36.23
C GLY A 109 23.42 -11.09 37.49
N ARG A 110 22.64 -11.63 38.44
CA ARG A 110 22.14 -10.90 39.60
C ARG A 110 23.18 -11.05 40.69
N GLN A 111 24.04 -10.05 40.86
CA GLN A 111 24.69 -9.87 42.15
C GLN A 111 23.57 -9.53 43.14
N ASP A 112 23.16 -10.53 43.91
CA ASP A 112 22.29 -10.37 45.06
C ASP A 112 22.86 -9.26 45.96
N THR A 113 22.26 -8.06 45.94
CA THR A 113 22.09 -7.12 47.07
C THR A 113 21.74 -5.66 46.70
N VAL A 114 21.64 -5.25 45.43
CA VAL A 114 21.21 -3.88 45.09
C VAL A 114 20.23 -3.90 43.93
N VAL A 115 19.15 -3.10 44.00
CA VAL A 115 18.27 -2.82 42.86
C VAL A 115 19.08 -2.03 41.84
N VAL A 116 19.80 -2.75 40.98
CA VAL A 116 20.49 -2.16 39.84
C VAL A 116 19.48 -2.10 38.70
N SER A 117 19.34 -0.93 38.08
CA SER A 117 18.60 -0.79 36.82
C SER A 117 19.10 -1.82 35.80
N PRO A 118 18.22 -2.39 34.94
CA PRO A 118 18.67 -3.36 33.94
C PRO A 118 19.81 -2.77 33.09
N PRO A 119 20.76 -3.60 32.62
CA PRO A 119 21.87 -3.11 31.82
C PRO A 119 21.36 -2.39 30.56
N PRO A 120 22.15 -1.47 30.00
CA PRO A 120 21.81 -0.82 28.73
C PRO A 120 21.42 -1.86 27.68
N ARG A 121 20.41 -1.58 26.84
CA ARG A 121 19.90 -2.55 25.83
C ARG A 121 21.01 -3.23 25.01
N LYS A 122 22.06 -2.47 24.66
CA LYS A 122 23.19 -2.97 23.86
C LYS A 122 24.05 -4.02 24.56
N GLU A 123 24.02 -4.06 25.90
CA GLU A 123 24.81 -4.97 26.74
C GLU A 123 23.96 -6.12 27.32
N ARG A 124 22.63 -6.13 27.07
CA ARG A 124 21.71 -7.14 27.65
C ARG A 124 22.01 -8.55 27.20
N CYS A 125 22.29 -8.75 25.91
CA CYS A 125 22.57 -10.10 25.40
C CYS A 125 23.75 -10.74 26.11
N ASP A 126 24.81 -9.97 26.38
CA ASP A 126 25.98 -10.45 27.12
C ASP A 126 25.68 -10.65 28.60
N ALA A 127 24.96 -9.71 29.22
CA ALA A 127 24.62 -9.78 30.64
C ALA A 127 23.75 -11.00 30.98
N TYR A 128 22.86 -11.40 30.07
CA TYR A 128 21.94 -12.53 30.24
C TYR A 128 22.29 -13.74 29.38
N ALA A 129 23.53 -13.83 28.90
CA ALA A 129 23.97 -14.89 27.99
C ALA A 129 23.68 -16.31 28.52
N ALA A 130 23.87 -16.56 29.82
CA ALA A 130 23.59 -17.86 30.43
C ALA A 130 22.09 -18.24 30.40
N PHE A 131 21.22 -17.24 30.58
CA PHE A 131 19.77 -17.43 30.48
C PHE A 131 19.38 -17.72 29.03
N PHE A 132 19.80 -16.87 28.09
CA PHE A 132 19.53 -17.08 26.68
C PHE A 132 20.07 -18.42 26.18
N ASN A 133 21.25 -18.87 26.61
CA ASN A 133 21.77 -20.19 26.24
C ASN A 133 20.83 -21.37 26.58
N ALA A 134 20.01 -21.22 27.63
CA ALA A 134 19.11 -22.27 28.10
C ALA A 134 17.65 -22.07 27.72
N SER A 135 17.25 -20.84 27.35
CA SER A 135 15.86 -20.46 27.14
C SER A 135 15.42 -20.46 25.68
N GLN A 136 16.33 -20.70 24.72
CA GLN A 136 15.98 -20.79 23.30
C GLN A 136 15.38 -22.15 22.92
N ILE A 137 14.36 -22.15 22.07
CA ILE A 137 13.68 -23.38 21.64
C ILE A 137 13.85 -23.56 20.14
N VAL A 138 14.65 -24.56 19.75
CA VAL A 138 14.88 -24.90 18.34
C VAL A 138 14.40 -26.33 18.08
N VAL A 139 13.55 -26.51 17.09
CA VAL A 139 13.05 -27.82 16.67
C VAL A 139 13.23 -28.05 15.18
N LYS A 140 13.42 -29.32 14.80
CA LYS A 140 13.63 -29.75 13.42
C LYS A 140 12.65 -30.84 13.03
N VAL A 141 12.01 -30.69 11.87
CA VAL A 141 11.38 -31.79 11.13
C VAL A 141 12.27 -32.13 9.92
N PRO A 142 12.91 -33.31 9.90
CA PRO A 142 13.84 -33.68 8.83
C PRO A 142 13.15 -33.89 7.46
N GLY A 143 13.60 -33.13 6.47
CA GLY A 143 13.23 -33.32 5.06
C GLY A 143 14.01 -34.44 4.39
N MET A 144 13.81 -34.61 3.08
CA MET A 144 14.58 -35.55 2.25
C MET A 144 16.02 -35.08 2.01
N PHE A 145 16.23 -33.77 1.91
CA PHE A 145 17.53 -33.12 1.76
C PHE A 145 18.02 -32.51 3.07
N ALA A 146 19.32 -32.22 3.13
CA ALA A 146 19.95 -31.61 4.29
C ALA A 146 19.57 -30.13 4.47
N SER A 147 19.24 -29.44 3.37
CA SER A 147 18.80 -28.04 3.34
C SER A 147 17.57 -27.81 4.21
N SER A 148 17.49 -26.62 4.82
CA SER A 148 16.42 -26.27 5.75
C SER A 148 15.81 -24.89 5.48
N VAL A 149 14.52 -24.78 5.75
CA VAL A 149 13.78 -23.52 5.88
C VAL A 149 13.63 -23.21 7.37
N LEU A 150 13.99 -22.00 7.79
CA LEU A 150 13.79 -21.50 9.15
C LEU A 150 12.45 -20.77 9.24
N LEU A 151 11.59 -21.16 10.17
CA LEU A 151 10.41 -20.39 10.58
C LEU A 151 10.69 -19.83 11.99
N SER A 152 10.79 -18.51 12.10
CA SER A 152 11.16 -17.82 13.34
C SER A 152 9.97 -17.01 13.86
N ALA A 153 9.80 -17.02 15.18
CA ALA A 153 8.82 -16.23 15.94
C ALA A 153 9.35 -16.03 17.35
N HIS A 154 9.16 -14.87 17.97
CA HIS A 154 9.63 -14.63 19.34
C HIS A 154 8.51 -14.78 20.37
N PHE A 155 8.84 -15.27 21.56
CA PHE A 155 7.84 -15.56 22.60
C PHE A 155 8.00 -14.70 23.86
N ASP A 156 8.99 -13.81 23.93
CA ASP A 156 9.02 -12.73 24.91
C ASP A 156 8.14 -11.55 24.48
N SER A 157 7.69 -10.76 25.44
CA SER A 157 6.97 -9.50 25.20
C SER A 157 7.74 -8.32 25.77
N VAL A 158 7.61 -7.09 25.27
CA VAL A 158 8.09 -5.92 26.05
C VAL A 158 7.50 -5.86 27.47
N ALA A 159 8.23 -5.19 28.36
CA ALA A 159 7.73 -4.88 29.70
C ALA A 159 6.42 -4.05 29.63
N GLY A 160 5.31 -4.67 30.05
CA GLY A 160 4.00 -4.02 30.11
C GLY A 160 3.08 -4.27 28.91
N SER A 161 3.50 -5.04 27.91
CA SER A 161 2.63 -5.58 26.86
C SER A 161 2.24 -7.02 27.17
N PHE A 162 1.07 -7.47 26.70
CA PHE A 162 0.71 -8.90 26.73
C PHE A 162 1.31 -9.68 25.56
N GLY A 163 1.85 -8.99 24.54
CA GLY A 163 2.48 -9.61 23.39
C GLY A 163 1.50 -10.46 22.57
N ALA A 164 0.24 -10.03 22.45
CA ALA A 164 -0.78 -10.84 21.81
C ALA A 164 -0.57 -10.93 20.30
N SER A 165 -0.29 -9.79 19.67
CA SER A 165 0.13 -9.71 18.29
C SER A 165 1.66 -9.74 18.13
N ASP A 166 2.41 -9.50 19.21
CA ASP A 166 3.85 -9.19 19.24
C ASP A 166 4.60 -10.01 20.31
N ASP A 167 4.96 -11.27 20.06
CA ASP A 167 4.65 -12.08 18.86
C ASP A 167 3.94 -13.39 19.25
N GLY A 168 3.06 -13.33 20.25
CA GLY A 168 2.25 -14.48 20.66
C GLY A 168 1.45 -15.10 19.50
N ALA A 169 0.99 -14.28 18.57
CA ALA A 169 0.28 -14.73 17.37
C ALA A 169 1.21 -15.47 16.40
N GLY A 170 2.44 -14.97 16.16
CA GLY A 170 3.44 -15.67 15.36
C GLY A 170 3.85 -17.00 15.97
N VAL A 171 4.04 -17.06 17.30
CA VAL A 171 4.31 -18.32 18.03
C VAL A 171 3.16 -19.33 17.85
N ALA A 172 1.91 -18.88 17.99
CA ALA A 172 0.75 -19.73 17.78
C ALA A 172 0.64 -20.24 16.32
N ILE A 173 0.92 -19.37 15.35
CA ILE A 173 0.97 -19.73 13.92
C ILE A 173 2.08 -20.76 13.67
N ALA A 174 3.28 -20.52 14.18
CA ALA A 174 4.42 -21.42 13.99
C ALA A 174 4.19 -22.80 14.62
N LEU A 175 3.51 -22.89 15.77
CA LEU A 175 3.11 -24.16 16.37
C LEU A 175 2.11 -24.95 15.51
N ASP A 176 1.10 -24.29 14.90
CA ASP A 176 0.13 -24.97 14.04
C ASP A 176 0.70 -25.34 12.65
N VAL A 177 1.61 -24.51 12.11
CA VAL A 177 2.40 -24.85 10.92
C VAL A 177 3.25 -26.09 11.18
N LEU A 178 3.93 -26.14 12.33
CA LEU A 178 4.71 -27.30 12.75
C LEU A 178 3.85 -28.56 12.87
N ARG A 179 2.68 -28.47 13.52
CA ARG A 179 1.70 -29.56 13.59
C ARG A 179 1.31 -30.05 12.19
N SER A 180 1.01 -29.13 11.28
CA SER A 180 0.59 -29.45 9.90
C SER A 180 1.67 -30.19 9.14
N VAL A 181 2.95 -29.79 9.29
CA VAL A 181 4.08 -30.47 8.64
C VAL A 181 4.36 -31.85 9.28
N VAL A 182 4.29 -31.97 10.61
CA VAL A 182 4.52 -33.26 11.32
C VAL A 182 3.45 -34.29 10.97
N THR A 183 2.19 -33.85 10.83
CA THR A 183 1.04 -34.73 10.53
C THR A 183 0.84 -34.98 9.04
N SER A 184 1.57 -34.27 8.17
CA SER A 184 1.53 -34.49 6.73
C SER A 184 2.00 -35.90 6.35
N LYS A 185 1.33 -36.51 5.37
CA LYS A 185 1.71 -37.82 4.82
C LYS A 185 2.95 -37.74 3.94
N ALA A 186 3.18 -36.59 3.30
CA ALA A 186 4.31 -36.39 2.40
C ALA A 186 5.52 -35.90 3.20
N ARG A 187 6.70 -36.48 2.94
CA ARG A 187 7.96 -35.97 3.51
C ARG A 187 8.38 -34.72 2.75
N PRO A 188 8.64 -33.59 3.43
CA PRO A 188 9.06 -32.38 2.75
C PRO A 188 10.44 -32.59 2.11
N ARG A 189 10.72 -31.88 1.00
CA ARG A 189 12.03 -31.94 0.35
C ARG A 189 13.10 -31.32 1.23
N ASN A 190 12.87 -30.09 1.69
CA ASN A 190 13.74 -29.40 2.64
C ASN A 190 13.26 -29.68 4.07
N SER A 191 14.18 -29.62 5.03
CA SER A 191 13.82 -29.72 6.45
C SER A 191 13.14 -28.43 6.92
N LEU A 192 12.22 -28.55 7.88
CA LEU A 192 11.69 -27.40 8.60
C LEU A 192 12.47 -27.24 9.90
N ILE A 193 13.02 -26.05 10.15
CA ILE A 193 13.46 -25.61 11.47
C ILE A 193 12.43 -24.60 11.97
N VAL A 194 11.90 -24.81 13.17
CA VAL A 194 11.12 -23.78 13.86
C VAL A 194 11.94 -23.28 15.03
N PHE A 195 12.11 -21.97 15.11
CA PHE A 195 12.83 -21.31 16.19
C PHE A 195 11.86 -20.40 16.93
N PHE A 196 11.56 -20.78 18.18
CA PHE A 196 10.87 -19.90 19.11
C PHE A 196 11.93 -19.13 19.90
N ASN A 197 12.12 -17.88 19.51
CA ASN A 197 13.13 -16.98 20.04
C ASN A 197 12.71 -16.39 21.40
N ASN A 198 13.63 -16.30 22.35
CA ASN A 198 13.51 -15.49 23.56
C ASN A 198 14.49 -14.31 23.53
N GLY A 199 14.00 -13.11 23.84
CA GLY A 199 14.80 -11.89 23.97
C GLY A 199 14.94 -11.10 22.67
N GLU A 200 13.95 -11.14 21.79
CA GLU A 200 13.86 -10.24 20.63
C GLU A 200 13.80 -8.78 21.11
N GLU A 201 12.90 -8.53 22.05
CA GLU A 201 12.47 -7.19 22.48
C GLU A 201 13.58 -6.40 23.19
N ASP A 202 14.56 -7.17 23.64
CA ASP A 202 15.73 -6.76 24.37
C ASP A 202 17.01 -6.85 23.54
N TYR A 203 16.91 -6.44 22.27
CA TYR A 203 18.02 -6.21 21.33
C TYR A 203 18.36 -7.42 20.45
N LEU A 204 17.35 -8.18 20.02
CA LEU A 204 17.46 -9.32 19.10
C LEU A 204 18.37 -10.42 19.65
N CYS A 205 18.35 -10.63 20.98
CA CYS A 205 19.36 -11.46 21.65
C CYS A 205 19.29 -12.92 21.22
N GLY A 206 18.10 -13.50 21.03
CA GLY A 206 18.04 -14.90 20.63
C GLY A 206 18.28 -15.16 19.14
N SER A 207 17.94 -14.24 18.22
CA SER A 207 18.40 -14.38 16.82
C SER A 207 19.92 -14.21 16.69
N LYS A 208 20.53 -13.29 17.46
CA LYS A 208 22.00 -13.21 17.56
C LYS A 208 22.61 -14.49 18.12
N TRP A 209 22.04 -15.00 19.22
CA TRP A 209 22.44 -16.30 19.77
C TRP A 209 22.35 -17.41 18.73
N PHE A 210 21.31 -17.45 17.90
CA PHE A 210 21.14 -18.47 16.86
C PHE A 210 22.30 -18.44 15.86
N LEU A 211 22.74 -17.25 15.47
CA LEU A 211 23.92 -17.05 14.61
C LEU A 211 25.22 -17.43 15.33
N ASP A 212 25.40 -16.99 16.57
CA ASP A 212 26.61 -17.23 17.37
C ASP A 212 26.84 -18.73 17.66
N GLN A 213 25.76 -19.49 17.84
CA GLN A 213 25.80 -20.96 17.96
C GLN A 213 26.05 -21.67 16.61
N ASN A 214 26.26 -20.92 15.54
CA ASN A 214 26.46 -21.41 14.17
C ASN A 214 25.34 -22.37 13.72
N LEU A 215 24.11 -22.13 14.16
CA LEU A 215 22.96 -23.01 13.87
C LEU A 215 22.56 -22.93 12.39
N THR A 216 22.78 -21.79 11.74
CA THR A 216 22.56 -21.60 10.31
C THR A 216 23.36 -22.64 9.51
N SER A 217 24.66 -22.76 9.76
CA SER A 217 25.52 -23.75 9.09
C SER A 217 25.24 -25.18 9.55
N ARG A 218 25.13 -25.41 10.88
CA ARG A 218 24.92 -26.75 11.46
C ARG A 218 23.59 -27.37 11.03
N LEU A 219 22.56 -26.55 10.81
CA LEU A 219 21.24 -26.99 10.39
C LEU A 219 21.00 -26.77 8.89
N HIS A 220 21.99 -26.26 8.15
CA HIS A 220 21.92 -25.95 6.72
C HIS A 220 20.70 -25.07 6.36
N VAL A 221 20.48 -24.00 7.13
CA VAL A 221 19.44 -23.00 6.85
C VAL A 221 19.78 -22.26 5.57
N GLN A 222 18.89 -22.31 4.58
CA GLN A 222 19.06 -21.66 3.27
C GLN A 222 17.96 -20.68 2.92
N ALA A 223 16.86 -20.66 3.68
CA ALA A 223 15.82 -19.65 3.57
C ALA A 223 15.16 -19.45 4.93
N PHE A 224 14.58 -18.27 5.19
CA PHE A 224 13.82 -18.02 6.41
C PHE A 224 12.47 -17.34 6.17
N VAL A 225 11.56 -17.54 7.12
CA VAL A 225 10.28 -16.85 7.28
C VAL A 225 10.26 -16.33 8.71
N ASN A 226 10.29 -15.01 8.89
CA ASN A 226 10.15 -14.37 10.19
C ASN A 226 8.69 -13.94 10.38
N LEU A 227 8.12 -14.27 11.54
CA LEU A 227 6.80 -13.82 11.98
C LEU A 227 6.99 -12.76 13.06
N GLU A 228 6.12 -11.75 13.04
CA GLU A 228 6.33 -10.59 13.89
C GLU A 228 5.06 -9.80 14.25
N GLY A 229 5.15 -8.97 15.29
CA GLY A 229 4.14 -7.99 15.68
C GLY A 229 4.58 -6.55 15.46
N GLY A 230 3.67 -5.70 15.00
CA GLY A 230 3.93 -4.27 14.78
C GLY A 230 2.72 -3.38 15.02
N GLY A 231 1.66 -3.94 15.60
CA GLY A 231 0.33 -3.41 15.80
C GLY A 231 -0.54 -4.46 16.51
N THR A 232 -1.85 -4.41 16.36
CA THR A 232 -2.80 -5.35 16.99
C THR A 232 -3.75 -5.95 15.97
N GLY A 233 -3.29 -6.96 15.22
CA GLY A 233 -4.13 -7.72 14.29
C GLY A 233 -4.31 -7.11 12.90
N GLY A 234 -5.48 -7.35 12.30
CA GLY A 234 -5.75 -7.07 10.89
C GLY A 234 -5.13 -8.11 9.96
N ARG A 235 -4.92 -7.72 8.70
CA ARG A 235 -4.28 -8.60 7.72
C ARG A 235 -2.77 -8.62 7.95
N ALA A 236 -2.20 -9.79 8.26
CA ALA A 236 -0.75 -9.95 8.32
C ALA A 236 -0.09 -9.60 6.97
N ILE A 237 0.85 -8.66 6.97
CA ILE A 237 1.50 -8.10 5.78
C ILE A 237 2.88 -8.72 5.59
N LEU A 238 3.20 -9.12 4.36
CA LEU A 238 4.59 -9.29 3.94
C LEU A 238 5.18 -7.89 3.70
N PHE A 239 6.02 -7.42 4.62
CA PHE A 239 6.55 -6.05 4.57
C PHE A 239 8.04 -5.97 4.21
N ARG A 240 8.75 -7.10 4.26
CA ARG A 240 10.11 -7.26 3.73
C ARG A 240 10.30 -8.61 3.07
N ALA A 241 11.05 -8.62 1.97
CA ALA A 241 11.52 -9.83 1.31
C ALA A 241 12.91 -9.52 0.74
N THR A 242 13.85 -10.45 0.94
CA THR A 242 15.24 -10.22 0.58
C THR A 242 15.49 -10.30 -0.93
N ASP A 243 14.60 -10.91 -1.71
CA ASP A 243 14.69 -10.95 -3.17
C ASP A 243 13.34 -10.98 -3.89
N GLU A 244 13.39 -10.76 -5.21
CA GLU A 244 12.22 -10.77 -6.10
C GLU A 244 11.58 -12.17 -6.21
N ALA A 245 12.35 -13.25 -6.08
CA ALA A 245 11.87 -14.62 -6.29
C ALA A 245 11.02 -15.12 -5.11
N LEU A 246 11.38 -14.77 -3.88
CA LEU A 246 10.63 -15.01 -2.65
C LEU A 246 9.33 -14.22 -2.66
N ALA A 247 9.39 -12.92 -2.98
CA ALA A 247 8.19 -12.11 -3.11
C ALA A 247 7.24 -12.65 -4.18
N ALA A 248 7.76 -13.08 -5.34
CA ALA A 248 6.97 -13.73 -6.39
C ALA A 248 6.39 -15.07 -5.95
N THR A 249 7.15 -15.88 -5.21
CA THR A 249 6.68 -17.15 -4.65
C THR A 249 5.53 -16.90 -3.67
N TYR A 250 5.69 -15.96 -2.74
CA TYR A 250 4.64 -15.57 -1.80
C TYR A 250 3.35 -15.18 -2.54
N SER A 251 3.47 -14.26 -3.50
CA SER A 251 2.35 -13.81 -4.33
C SER A 251 1.63 -14.94 -5.09
N GLN A 252 2.31 -16.03 -5.43
CA GLN A 252 1.75 -17.14 -6.22
C GLN A 252 1.08 -18.21 -5.35
N VAL A 253 1.59 -18.43 -4.15
CA VAL A 253 1.18 -19.59 -3.32
C VAL A 253 0.24 -19.21 -2.18
N THR A 254 0.28 -17.97 -1.71
CA THR A 254 -0.57 -17.56 -0.59
C THR A 254 -2.02 -17.42 -1.03
N PRO A 255 -2.99 -17.96 -0.28
CA PRO A 255 -4.41 -17.87 -0.64
C PRO A 255 -4.97 -16.44 -0.53
N MET A 256 -4.42 -15.60 0.35
CA MET A 256 -4.91 -14.25 0.62
C MET A 256 -3.76 -13.24 0.69
N PRO A 257 -3.02 -12.99 -0.40
CA PRO A 257 -1.82 -12.16 -0.37
C PRO A 257 -2.12 -10.76 0.18
N HIS A 258 -1.29 -10.35 1.14
CA HIS A 258 -1.22 -8.98 1.67
C HIS A 258 0.25 -8.63 1.79
N MET A 259 0.73 -7.70 0.97
CA MET A 259 2.15 -7.48 0.79
C MET A 259 2.43 -6.05 0.32
N ASN A 260 3.47 -5.43 0.84
CA ASN A 260 3.93 -4.12 0.36
C ASN A 260 5.38 -3.86 0.73
N SER A 261 6.23 -3.65 -0.28
CA SER A 261 7.66 -3.42 -0.06
C SER A 261 7.99 -2.03 0.50
N ILE A 262 7.02 -1.11 0.65
CA ILE A 262 7.24 0.15 1.40
C ILE A 262 7.39 -0.10 2.90
N GLY A 263 6.81 -1.20 3.42
CA GLY A 263 6.69 -1.43 4.86
C GLY A 263 8.05 -1.45 5.57
N GLY A 264 9.03 -2.17 5.01
CA GLY A 264 10.41 -2.16 5.52
C GLY A 264 11.04 -0.76 5.58
N SER A 265 10.79 0.10 4.59
CA SER A 265 11.28 1.49 4.61
C SER A 265 10.63 2.32 5.72
N ILE A 266 9.34 2.08 5.99
CA ILE A 266 8.61 2.77 7.06
C ILE A 266 9.11 2.30 8.44
N LEU A 267 9.29 0.99 8.66
CA LEU A 267 9.84 0.48 9.92
C LEU A 267 11.24 1.03 10.20
N ALA A 268 12.11 1.03 9.19
CA ALA A 268 13.45 1.59 9.31
C ALA A 268 13.41 3.09 9.69
N ALA A 269 12.51 3.87 9.08
CA ALA A 269 12.32 5.28 9.43
C ALA A 269 11.76 5.50 10.85
N LEU A 270 11.09 4.49 11.42
CA LEU A 270 10.62 4.47 12.80
C LEU A 270 11.65 3.93 13.79
N GLY A 271 12.80 3.43 13.32
CA GLY A 271 13.83 2.80 14.16
C GLY A 271 13.38 1.47 14.77
N SER A 272 12.46 0.77 14.10
CA SER A 272 11.98 -0.55 14.48
C SER A 272 12.80 -1.62 13.76
N PHE A 273 13.20 -2.65 14.48
CA PHE A 273 13.97 -3.79 13.97
C PHE A 273 13.29 -5.09 14.41
N THR A 274 13.67 -6.20 13.78
CA THR A 274 13.13 -7.54 14.06
C THR A 274 14.25 -8.58 13.93
N ASP A 275 13.96 -9.85 14.15
CA ASP A 275 14.92 -10.92 13.87
C ASP A 275 15.31 -11.05 12.38
N TYR A 276 14.49 -10.54 11.44
CA TYR A 276 14.83 -10.47 10.01
C TYR A 276 16.21 -9.88 9.76
N GLU A 277 16.56 -8.79 10.44
CA GLU A 277 17.83 -8.09 10.29
C GLU A 277 19.03 -8.98 10.61
N SER A 278 18.89 -9.82 11.64
CA SER A 278 19.93 -10.78 12.02
C SER A 278 20.16 -11.78 10.88
N TYR A 279 19.10 -12.39 10.36
CA TYR A 279 19.20 -13.42 9.31
C TYR A 279 19.65 -12.85 7.95
N GLN A 280 19.10 -11.70 7.56
CA GLN A 280 19.47 -10.98 6.35
C GLN A 280 20.95 -10.58 6.39
N SER A 281 21.44 -10.06 7.53
CA SER A 281 22.85 -9.67 7.70
C SER A 281 23.80 -10.88 7.64
N ALA A 282 23.30 -12.07 7.99
CA ALA A 282 24.01 -13.34 7.85
C ALA A 282 23.99 -13.89 6.41
N GLY A 283 23.37 -13.18 5.46
CA GLY A 283 23.28 -13.55 4.05
C GLY A 283 22.26 -14.64 3.75
N ILE A 284 21.31 -14.88 4.65
CA ILE A 284 20.25 -15.87 4.45
C ILE A 284 19.08 -15.16 3.76
N PRO A 285 18.58 -15.67 2.63
CA PRO A 285 17.42 -15.08 1.98
C PRO A 285 16.14 -15.41 2.77
N GLY A 286 15.18 -14.50 2.80
CA GLY A 286 13.93 -14.73 3.53
C GLY A 286 12.91 -13.61 3.45
N VAL A 287 11.88 -13.74 4.26
CA VAL A 287 10.76 -12.80 4.33
C VAL A 287 10.42 -12.44 5.76
N ASP A 288 9.75 -11.31 5.92
CA ASP A 288 9.22 -10.81 7.18
C ASP A 288 7.73 -10.50 7.08
N ILE A 289 6.95 -11.13 7.96
CA ILE A 289 5.49 -11.07 7.93
C ILE A 289 4.99 -10.60 9.29
N ALA A 290 4.23 -9.49 9.32
CA ALA A 290 3.76 -8.92 10.58
C ALA A 290 2.27 -8.55 10.58
N PHE A 291 1.65 -8.61 11.76
CA PHE A 291 0.45 -7.84 12.03
C PHE A 291 0.84 -6.39 12.33
N TYR A 292 0.23 -5.42 11.66
CA TYR A 292 0.72 -4.02 11.68
C TYR A 292 -0.40 -2.97 11.87
N GLU A 293 -1.66 -3.41 11.85
CA GLU A 293 -2.77 -2.48 12.00
C GLU A 293 -2.82 -1.94 13.43
N HIS A 294 -3.23 -0.68 13.61
CA HIS A 294 -3.28 -0.03 14.94
C HIS A 294 -1.93 -0.01 15.67
N ARG A 295 -0.87 0.46 15.01
CA ARG A 295 0.47 0.56 15.63
C ARG A 295 0.51 1.44 16.87
N GLU A 296 -0.44 2.33 17.08
CA GLU A 296 -0.58 3.06 18.35
C GLU A 296 -0.69 2.16 19.60
N ASN A 297 -1.11 0.89 19.44
CA ASN A 297 -1.22 -0.08 20.51
C ASN A 297 0.08 -0.90 20.72
N TYR A 298 1.01 -0.86 19.76
CA TYR A 298 2.28 -1.58 19.78
C TYR A 298 3.13 -1.18 21.00
N HIS A 299 3.75 -2.15 21.66
CA HIS A 299 4.48 -1.96 22.93
C HIS A 299 3.67 -1.30 24.06
N THR A 300 2.35 -1.53 24.11
CA THR A 300 1.48 -1.05 25.19
C THR A 300 0.64 -2.18 25.76
N MET A 301 -0.04 -1.92 26.89
CA MET A 301 -1.03 -2.84 27.46
C MET A 301 -2.22 -3.13 26.52
N GLN A 302 -2.37 -2.37 25.42
CA GLN A 302 -3.43 -2.59 24.42
C GLN A 302 -3.08 -3.66 23.39
N ASP A 303 -1.81 -4.05 23.26
CA ASP A 303 -1.48 -5.28 22.56
C ASP A 303 -1.85 -6.48 23.45
N ASN A 304 -3.12 -6.89 23.33
CA ASN A 304 -3.78 -7.89 24.15
C ASN A 304 -4.88 -8.62 23.34
N LEU A 305 -5.45 -9.67 23.93
CA LEU A 305 -6.49 -10.52 23.31
C LEU A 305 -7.80 -9.80 22.96
N ALA A 306 -8.00 -8.56 23.40
CA ALA A 306 -9.19 -7.77 23.02
C ALA A 306 -9.02 -7.07 21.66
N HIS A 307 -7.78 -6.95 21.18
CA HIS A 307 -7.44 -6.21 19.96
C HIS A 307 -6.92 -7.10 18.82
N ILE A 308 -6.88 -8.41 19.01
CA ILE A 308 -6.61 -9.39 17.94
C ILE A 308 -7.70 -10.46 18.00
N SER A 309 -8.09 -11.01 16.83
CA SER A 309 -9.19 -11.95 16.70
C SER A 309 -8.75 -13.28 16.06
N PRO A 310 -9.54 -14.35 16.21
CA PRO A 310 -9.27 -15.62 15.53
C PRO A 310 -9.18 -15.49 13.99
N ARG A 311 -9.85 -14.49 13.41
CA ARG A 311 -9.85 -14.26 11.96
C ARG A 311 -8.55 -13.63 11.47
N ASP A 312 -7.91 -12.81 12.30
CA ASP A 312 -6.58 -12.26 12.03
C ASP A 312 -5.56 -13.39 11.99
N VAL A 313 -5.58 -14.24 13.03
CA VAL A 313 -4.72 -15.43 13.14
C VAL A 313 -4.95 -16.40 11.98
N GLN A 314 -6.21 -16.60 11.55
CA GLN A 314 -6.51 -17.38 10.35
C GLN A 314 -5.87 -16.79 9.08
N HIS A 315 -6.00 -15.48 8.85
CA HIS A 315 -5.43 -14.82 7.67
C HIS A 315 -3.91 -15.00 7.62
N GLY A 316 -3.22 -14.64 8.71
CA GLY A 316 -1.77 -14.79 8.81
C GLY A 316 -1.34 -16.25 8.67
N GLY A 317 -1.96 -17.15 9.42
CA GLY A 317 -1.62 -18.56 9.43
C GLY A 317 -1.84 -19.28 8.11
N SER A 318 -2.94 -19.01 7.38
CA SER A 318 -3.17 -19.59 6.04
C SER A 318 -2.07 -19.18 5.06
N ASN A 319 -1.65 -17.91 5.06
CA ASN A 319 -0.58 -17.43 4.19
C ASN A 319 0.79 -18.00 4.58
N VAL A 320 1.12 -18.00 5.88
CA VAL A 320 2.38 -18.55 6.39
C VAL A 320 2.46 -20.05 6.11
N LEU A 321 1.41 -20.83 6.37
CA LEU A 321 1.37 -22.25 6.10
C LEU A 321 1.59 -22.53 4.60
N ALA A 322 0.89 -21.82 3.72
CA ALA A 322 1.03 -22.00 2.28
C ALA A 322 2.44 -21.64 1.79
N PHE A 323 2.99 -20.52 2.25
CA PHE A 323 4.32 -20.08 1.85
C PHE A 323 5.43 -20.98 2.39
N THR A 324 5.40 -21.33 3.68
CA THR A 324 6.37 -22.25 4.29
C THR A 324 6.31 -23.62 3.61
N THR A 325 5.12 -24.15 3.33
CA THR A 325 4.96 -25.42 2.61
C THR A 325 5.57 -25.35 1.21
N ALA A 326 5.37 -24.25 0.49
CA ALA A 326 5.99 -24.05 -0.83
C ALA A 326 7.52 -24.08 -0.74
N LEU A 327 8.13 -23.37 0.23
CA LEU A 327 9.59 -23.40 0.43
C LEU A 327 10.10 -24.79 0.79
N LEU A 328 9.35 -25.56 1.58
CA LEU A 328 9.69 -26.93 1.93
C LEU A 328 9.71 -27.87 0.71
N ASP A 329 9.00 -27.52 -0.37
CA ASP A 329 8.91 -28.30 -1.60
C ASP A 329 9.77 -27.78 -2.76
N VAL A 330 10.37 -26.59 -2.65
CA VAL A 330 11.28 -26.06 -3.67
C VAL A 330 12.47 -27.01 -3.90
N PRO A 331 12.83 -27.33 -5.17
CA PRO A 331 13.94 -28.25 -5.46
C PRO A 331 15.32 -27.78 -4.97
N TYR A 332 15.59 -26.48 -5.01
CA TYR A 332 16.86 -25.89 -4.61
C TYR A 332 16.63 -24.52 -3.97
N LEU A 333 16.81 -24.41 -2.65
CA LEU A 333 16.66 -23.14 -1.93
C LEU A 333 17.76 -22.12 -2.27
N GLY A 334 18.95 -22.59 -2.65
CA GLY A 334 20.07 -21.72 -3.00
C GLY A 334 19.89 -20.88 -4.28
N THR A 335 18.73 -20.93 -4.95
CA THR A 335 18.40 -19.94 -5.99
C THR A 335 18.06 -18.57 -5.42
N PHE A 336 17.59 -18.51 -4.18
CA PHE A 336 17.22 -17.25 -3.53
C PHE A 336 18.45 -16.46 -3.10
N GLN A 337 18.32 -15.13 -3.05
CA GLN A 337 19.37 -14.17 -2.76
C GLN A 337 18.97 -13.23 -1.62
N SER A 338 19.96 -12.63 -0.99
CA SER A 338 19.77 -11.67 0.11
C SER A 338 20.20 -10.25 -0.30
N ASP A 339 19.58 -9.69 -1.34
CA ASP A 339 20.00 -8.43 -1.96
C ASP A 339 19.05 -7.22 -1.71
N ASP A 340 17.96 -7.43 -0.97
CA ASP A 340 16.89 -6.47 -0.65
C ASP A 340 16.38 -5.70 -1.88
N SER A 341 16.35 -6.37 -3.03
CA SER A 341 16.02 -5.73 -4.31
C SER A 341 14.53 -5.73 -4.66
N ALA A 342 13.71 -6.42 -3.86
CA ALA A 342 12.33 -6.74 -4.19
C ALA A 342 11.41 -5.52 -4.12
N VAL A 343 10.63 -5.31 -5.19
CA VAL A 343 9.52 -4.35 -5.17
C VAL A 343 8.23 -5.10 -5.45
N TYR A 344 7.26 -4.96 -4.57
CA TYR A 344 6.04 -5.75 -4.65
C TYR A 344 4.90 -5.12 -3.85
N PHE A 345 3.67 -5.46 -4.22
CA PHE A 345 2.44 -5.00 -3.56
C PHE A 345 1.28 -5.95 -3.87
N ASP A 346 0.19 -5.91 -3.11
CA ASP A 346 -1.08 -6.50 -3.53
C ASP A 346 -2.04 -5.44 -4.10
N PHE A 347 -2.94 -5.88 -4.97
CA PHE A 347 -4.05 -5.09 -5.47
C PHE A 347 -5.34 -5.56 -4.80
N VAL A 348 -6.06 -4.64 -4.14
CA VAL A 348 -7.33 -4.83 -3.42
C VAL A 348 -7.33 -5.99 -2.40
N GLY A 349 -6.17 -6.46 -1.94
CA GLY A 349 -6.08 -7.64 -1.07
C GLY A 349 -6.29 -8.98 -1.74
N LEU A 350 -6.36 -9.03 -3.07
CA LEU A 350 -6.68 -10.26 -3.82
C LEU A 350 -5.52 -10.78 -4.66
N TRP A 351 -4.73 -9.89 -5.25
CA TRP A 351 -3.68 -10.28 -6.19
C TRP A 351 -2.35 -9.66 -5.81
N GLY A 352 -1.39 -10.51 -5.43
CA GLY A 352 -0.01 -10.08 -5.28
C GLY A 352 0.62 -9.76 -6.65
N VAL A 353 1.48 -8.74 -6.67
CA VAL A 353 2.23 -8.29 -7.83
C VAL A 353 3.68 -8.08 -7.41
N THR A 354 4.58 -8.82 -8.05
CA THR A 354 6.02 -8.64 -7.88
C THR A 354 6.63 -8.01 -9.12
N LEU A 355 7.34 -6.90 -8.92
CA LEU A 355 7.96 -6.15 -10.00
C LEU A 355 9.36 -6.68 -10.26
N THR A 356 9.44 -7.81 -10.96
CA THR A 356 10.73 -8.36 -11.40
C THR A 356 11.46 -7.39 -12.33
N ALA A 357 12.76 -7.58 -12.56
CA ALA A 357 13.51 -6.80 -13.57
C ALA A 357 12.79 -6.74 -14.93
N ASN A 358 12.24 -7.87 -15.40
CA ASN A 358 11.48 -7.94 -16.64
C ASN A 358 10.16 -7.16 -16.53
N THR A 359 9.42 -7.32 -15.43
CA THR A 359 8.16 -6.58 -15.20
C THR A 359 8.41 -5.07 -15.19
N ARG A 360 9.48 -4.60 -14.54
CA ARG A 360 9.85 -3.18 -14.52
C ARG A 360 10.21 -2.66 -15.91
N PHE A 361 10.99 -3.43 -16.68
CA PHE A 361 11.30 -3.08 -18.06
C PHE A 361 10.03 -3.01 -18.92
N LEU A 362 9.10 -3.94 -18.76
CA LEU A 362 7.81 -3.92 -19.46
C LEU A 362 6.94 -2.73 -19.06
N ILE A 363 6.93 -2.34 -17.78
CA ILE A 363 6.24 -1.12 -17.32
C ILE A 363 6.86 0.12 -17.98
N LEU A 364 8.19 0.22 -17.98
CA LEU A 364 8.90 1.32 -18.63
C LEU A 364 8.60 1.36 -20.15
N LEU A 365 8.65 0.22 -20.82
CA LEU A 365 8.29 0.12 -22.23
C LEU A 365 6.84 0.55 -22.45
N ALA A 366 5.90 0.12 -21.59
CA ALA A 366 4.50 0.48 -21.66
C ALA A 366 4.27 2.00 -21.49
N THR A 367 4.99 2.67 -20.58
CA THR A 367 4.87 4.14 -20.41
C THR A 367 5.37 4.87 -21.66
N TRP A 368 6.49 4.45 -22.25
CA TRP A 368 7.00 5.05 -23.49
C TRP A 368 6.11 4.79 -24.71
N LEU A 369 5.56 3.58 -24.83
CA LEU A 369 4.58 3.24 -25.87
C LEU A 369 3.28 4.02 -25.70
N ALA A 370 2.81 4.21 -24.46
CA ALA A 370 1.65 5.03 -24.16
C ALA A 370 1.88 6.50 -24.54
N ALA A 371 3.05 7.07 -24.22
CA ALA A 371 3.43 8.42 -24.63
C ALA A 371 3.40 8.58 -26.16
N GLY A 372 4.04 7.65 -26.88
CA GLY A 372 4.05 7.64 -28.34
C GLY A 372 2.64 7.47 -28.93
N GLY A 373 1.84 6.56 -28.38
CA GLY A 373 0.44 6.34 -28.78
C GLY A 373 -0.41 7.59 -28.62
N VAL A 374 -0.29 8.30 -27.50
CA VAL A 374 -0.98 9.58 -27.26
C VAL A 374 -0.56 10.63 -28.29
N VAL A 375 0.74 10.77 -28.57
CA VAL A 375 1.25 11.71 -29.59
C VAL A 375 0.64 11.41 -30.95
N LEU A 376 0.66 10.13 -31.38
CA LEU A 376 0.14 9.71 -32.68
C LEU A 376 -1.37 9.92 -32.79
N VAL A 377 -2.13 9.51 -31.78
CA VAL A 377 -3.59 9.68 -31.75
C VAL A 377 -3.96 11.16 -31.74
N TYR A 378 -3.30 11.98 -30.92
CA TYR A 378 -3.54 13.42 -30.89
C TYR A 378 -3.19 14.08 -32.23
N ALA A 379 -2.05 13.72 -32.84
CA ALA A 379 -1.66 14.21 -34.16
C ALA A 379 -2.71 13.87 -35.22
N ALA A 380 -3.14 12.61 -35.31
CA ALA A 380 -4.14 12.18 -36.27
C ALA A 380 -5.50 12.86 -36.07
N CYS A 381 -5.93 13.04 -34.82
CA CYS A 381 -7.27 13.54 -34.50
C CYS A 381 -7.39 15.07 -34.50
N PHE A 382 -6.32 15.81 -34.18
CA PHE A 382 -6.40 17.26 -33.92
C PHE A 382 -5.34 18.08 -34.68
N GLU A 383 -4.29 17.47 -35.22
CA GLU A 383 -3.20 18.16 -35.93
C GLU A 383 -2.71 17.38 -37.19
N PRO A 384 -3.60 16.89 -38.08
CA PRO A 384 -3.24 15.93 -39.12
C PRO A 384 -2.29 16.48 -40.19
N THR A 385 -2.17 17.81 -40.28
CA THR A 385 -1.30 18.49 -41.26
C THR A 385 0.10 18.78 -40.73
N LYS A 386 0.38 18.52 -39.45
CA LYS A 386 1.67 18.82 -38.81
C LYS A 386 2.56 17.59 -38.76
N SER A 387 3.88 17.80 -38.77
CA SER A 387 4.81 16.70 -38.54
C SER A 387 4.70 16.19 -37.10
N ILE A 388 5.02 14.92 -36.87
CA ILE A 388 5.04 14.33 -35.53
C ILE A 388 6.02 15.09 -34.61
N GLY A 389 7.13 15.58 -35.17
CA GLY A 389 8.11 16.41 -34.45
C GLY A 389 7.50 17.72 -33.93
N ASP A 390 6.74 18.43 -34.77
CA ASP A 390 6.06 19.67 -34.39
C ASP A 390 4.98 19.42 -33.33
N VAL A 391 4.22 18.34 -33.47
CA VAL A 391 3.20 17.95 -32.47
C VAL A 391 3.87 17.67 -31.13
N THR A 392 4.95 16.88 -31.14
CA THR A 392 5.71 16.54 -29.93
C THR A 392 6.25 17.79 -29.24
N TRP A 393 6.86 18.71 -30.00
CA TRP A 393 7.36 19.99 -29.47
C TRP A 393 6.26 20.86 -28.84
N ARG A 394 5.07 20.90 -29.45
CA ARG A 394 3.92 21.65 -28.90
C ARG A 394 3.38 21.02 -27.61
N LEU A 395 3.36 19.69 -27.52
CA LEU A 395 2.98 18.99 -26.30
C LEU A 395 3.99 19.25 -25.17
N THR A 396 5.29 19.16 -25.44
CA THR A 396 6.34 19.35 -24.42
C THR A 396 6.42 20.79 -23.92
N THR A 397 6.21 21.80 -24.76
CA THR A 397 6.14 23.21 -24.33
C THR A 397 4.99 23.47 -23.36
N SER A 398 3.95 22.63 -23.37
CA SER A 398 2.82 22.68 -22.43
C SER A 398 3.05 21.95 -21.10
N TRP A 399 4.14 21.17 -20.96
CA TRP A 399 4.45 20.42 -19.74
C TRP A 399 4.62 21.32 -18.52
N SER A 400 5.04 22.57 -18.69
CA SER A 400 5.15 23.55 -17.59
C SER A 400 3.83 23.74 -16.83
N THR A 401 2.68 23.60 -17.50
CA THR A 401 1.36 23.63 -16.84
C THR A 401 1.15 22.39 -15.98
N VAL A 402 1.56 21.23 -16.49
CA VAL A 402 1.38 19.94 -15.83
C VAL A 402 2.30 19.84 -14.60
N VAL A 403 3.55 20.27 -14.73
CA VAL A 403 4.50 20.43 -13.61
C VAL A 403 3.91 21.34 -12.54
N ASN A 404 3.31 22.47 -12.94
CA ASN A 404 2.68 23.37 -11.99
C ASN A 404 1.49 22.72 -11.27
N SER A 405 0.68 21.91 -11.96
CA SER A 405 -0.36 21.10 -11.31
C SER A 405 0.21 20.11 -10.30
N LEU A 406 1.26 19.37 -10.67
CA LEU A 406 1.95 18.45 -9.78
C LEU A 406 2.41 19.17 -8.50
N SER A 407 3.13 20.28 -8.65
CA SER A 407 3.68 21.06 -7.53
C SER A 407 2.60 21.68 -6.65
N LEU A 408 1.57 22.31 -7.23
CA LEU A 408 0.50 22.96 -6.46
C LEU A 408 -0.41 21.93 -5.78
N SER A 409 -0.67 20.79 -6.42
CA SER A 409 -1.43 19.68 -5.85
C SER A 409 -0.71 19.11 -4.63
N TRP A 410 0.59 18.80 -4.76
CA TRP A 410 1.42 18.34 -3.65
C TRP A 410 1.48 19.37 -2.50
N LEU A 411 1.77 20.64 -2.83
CA LEU A 411 1.82 21.71 -1.83
C LEU A 411 0.48 21.90 -1.12
N GLY A 412 -0.64 21.85 -1.86
CA GLY A 412 -1.98 21.96 -1.29
C GLY A 412 -2.27 20.83 -0.31
N GLY A 413 -1.96 19.57 -0.67
CA GLY A 413 -2.08 18.42 0.21
C GLY A 413 -1.21 18.53 1.46
N PHE A 414 0.07 18.89 1.29
CA PHE A 414 1.02 19.11 2.36
C PHE A 414 0.53 20.18 3.35
N MET A 415 0.20 21.37 2.85
CA MET A 415 -0.24 22.50 3.68
C MET A 415 -1.54 22.20 4.42
N ALA A 416 -2.45 21.43 3.82
CA ALA A 416 -3.70 21.06 4.46
C ALA A 416 -3.47 20.15 5.68
N VAL A 417 -2.51 19.21 5.60
CA VAL A 417 -2.21 18.25 6.67
C VAL A 417 -1.32 18.84 7.77
N LEU A 418 -0.56 19.90 7.51
CA LEU A 418 0.36 20.50 8.50
C LEU A 418 -0.25 20.74 9.89
N PRO A 419 -1.47 21.30 10.05
CA PRO A 419 -2.06 21.49 11.38
C PRO A 419 -2.34 20.17 12.10
N VAL A 420 -2.76 19.14 11.37
CA VAL A 420 -2.98 17.79 11.92
C VAL A 420 -1.66 17.18 12.36
N ALA A 421 -0.60 17.32 11.54
CA ALA A 421 0.73 16.86 11.89
C ALA A 421 1.31 17.58 13.10
N MET A 422 1.12 18.89 13.22
CA MET A 422 1.52 19.66 14.41
C MET A 422 0.80 19.16 15.66
N PHE A 423 -0.50 18.88 15.56
CA PHE A 423 -1.23 18.27 16.67
C PHE A 423 -0.64 16.91 17.07
N VAL A 424 -0.35 16.03 16.10
CA VAL A 424 0.28 14.73 16.37
C VAL A 424 1.67 14.89 16.96
N ALA A 425 2.46 15.87 16.50
CA ALA A 425 3.78 16.16 17.05
C ALA A 425 3.73 16.57 18.53
N ILE A 426 2.72 17.37 18.90
CA ILE A 426 2.51 17.88 20.26
C ILE A 426 1.92 16.82 21.19
N THR A 427 0.89 16.12 20.73
CA THR A 427 0.09 15.22 21.59
C THR A 427 0.55 13.77 21.57
N ARG A 428 1.30 13.37 20.53
CA ARG A 428 1.60 11.96 20.22
C ARG A 428 0.36 11.06 20.17
N SER A 429 -0.80 11.65 19.92
CA SER A 429 -2.08 10.96 19.96
C SER A 429 -2.54 10.55 18.55
N PRO A 430 -3.01 9.30 18.37
CA PRO A 430 -3.54 8.82 17.09
C PRO A 430 -4.94 9.38 16.78
N LYS A 431 -5.58 10.07 17.73
CA LYS A 431 -6.99 10.51 17.66
C LYS A 431 -7.33 11.37 16.44
N MET A 432 -6.35 12.07 15.87
CA MET A 432 -6.54 12.92 14.69
C MET A 432 -6.14 12.25 13.36
N ALA A 433 -5.55 11.05 13.40
CA ALA A 433 -5.01 10.37 12.23
C ALA A 433 -6.08 10.12 11.15
N TRP A 434 -7.33 9.81 11.55
CA TRP A 434 -8.42 9.55 10.60
C TRP A 434 -8.79 10.76 9.72
N VAL A 435 -8.47 11.99 10.14
CA VAL A 435 -8.75 13.21 9.36
C VAL A 435 -7.65 13.54 8.35
N VAL A 436 -6.47 12.94 8.49
CA VAL A 436 -5.33 13.19 7.59
C VAL A 436 -5.71 12.95 6.15
N LEU A 437 -6.37 11.83 5.85
CA LEU A 437 -6.71 11.45 4.49
C LEU A 437 -7.74 12.37 3.82
N PRO A 438 -8.94 12.64 4.40
CA PRO A 438 -9.90 13.56 3.79
C PRO A 438 -9.33 14.98 3.65
N VAL A 439 -8.54 15.44 4.62
CA VAL A 439 -7.86 16.73 4.55
C VAL A 439 -6.82 16.77 3.42
N ALA A 440 -6.02 15.71 3.28
CA ALA A 440 -5.04 15.61 2.20
C ALA A 440 -5.73 15.67 0.83
N VAL A 441 -6.82 14.92 0.63
CA VAL A 441 -7.61 14.98 -0.61
C VAL A 441 -8.10 16.40 -0.88
N LEU A 442 -8.74 17.06 0.10
CA LEU A 442 -9.20 18.45 -0.04
C LEU A 442 -8.06 19.39 -0.45
N GLY A 443 -6.89 19.28 0.21
CA GLY A 443 -5.71 20.07 -0.11
C GLY A 443 -5.24 19.90 -1.56
N HIS A 444 -5.19 18.65 -2.05
CA HIS A 444 -4.85 18.38 -3.45
C HIS A 444 -5.86 19.00 -4.42
N LEU A 445 -7.17 18.90 -4.12
CA LEU A 445 -8.21 19.51 -4.97
C LEU A 445 -8.09 21.04 -5.01
N VAL A 446 -7.70 21.69 -3.90
CA VAL A 446 -7.36 23.12 -3.88
C VAL A 446 -6.18 23.40 -4.82
N GLY A 447 -5.10 22.64 -4.70
CA GLY A 447 -3.91 22.81 -5.54
C GLY A 447 -4.18 22.63 -7.04
N VAL A 448 -4.89 21.57 -7.41
CA VAL A 448 -5.31 21.29 -8.80
C VAL A 448 -6.23 22.39 -9.34
N THR A 449 -7.13 22.90 -8.50
CA THR A 449 -8.00 24.04 -8.85
C THR A 449 -7.17 25.28 -9.20
N PHE A 450 -6.17 25.63 -8.38
CA PHE A 450 -5.29 26.76 -8.68
C PHE A 450 -4.51 26.57 -9.98
N ALA A 451 -3.99 25.37 -10.24
CA ALA A 451 -3.29 25.08 -11.48
C ALA A 451 -4.20 25.19 -12.72
N ALA A 452 -5.45 24.72 -12.61
CA ALA A 452 -6.46 24.83 -13.64
C ALA A 452 -6.82 26.30 -13.93
N GLU A 453 -7.01 27.13 -12.91
CA GLU A 453 -7.29 28.56 -13.09
C GLU A 453 -6.12 29.32 -13.69
N GLN A 454 -4.88 29.00 -13.30
CA GLN A 454 -3.70 29.60 -13.94
C GLN A 454 -3.61 29.24 -15.43
N TRP A 455 -3.97 28.01 -15.80
CA TRP A 455 -4.04 27.59 -17.21
C TRP A 455 -5.13 28.35 -17.98
N ARG A 456 -6.31 28.55 -17.38
CA ARG A 456 -7.42 29.32 -17.97
C ARG A 456 -7.03 30.79 -18.15
N PHE A 457 -6.40 31.38 -17.13
CA PHE A 457 -5.93 32.76 -17.14
C PHE A 457 -4.91 33.03 -18.25
N ARG A 458 -3.93 32.12 -18.43
CA ARG A 458 -2.93 32.21 -19.53
C ARG A 458 -3.55 32.16 -20.93
N ARG A 459 -4.79 31.66 -21.05
CA ARG A 459 -5.56 31.64 -22.29
C ARG A 459 -6.59 32.76 -22.39
N HIS A 460 -6.58 33.70 -21.46
CA HIS A 460 -7.52 34.83 -21.41
C HIS A 460 -9.00 34.41 -21.40
N LEU A 461 -9.31 33.24 -20.82
CA LEU A 461 -10.69 32.77 -20.68
C LEU A 461 -11.39 33.51 -19.53
N ARG A 462 -12.59 34.03 -19.79
CA ARG A 462 -13.47 34.61 -18.76
C ARG A 462 -14.17 33.51 -17.94
N ASP A 463 -14.74 33.87 -16.79
CA ASP A 463 -15.41 32.93 -15.89
C ASP A 463 -16.58 32.17 -16.53
N ASP A 464 -17.29 32.82 -17.45
CA ASP A 464 -18.43 32.24 -18.17
C ASP A 464 -18.01 31.45 -19.42
N GLN A 465 -16.73 31.53 -19.81
CA GLN A 465 -16.21 30.86 -21.00
C GLN A 465 -15.74 29.45 -20.70
N VAL A 466 -16.25 28.50 -21.48
CA VAL A 466 -15.79 27.11 -21.47
C VAL A 466 -14.61 26.99 -22.45
N PRO A 467 -13.50 26.31 -22.08
CA PRO A 467 -12.37 26.14 -23.00
C PRO A 467 -12.77 25.33 -24.24
N SER A 468 -12.09 25.57 -25.35
CA SER A 468 -12.33 24.81 -26.58
C SER A 468 -12.01 23.34 -26.38
N THR A 469 -12.74 22.46 -27.05
CA THR A 469 -12.50 21.02 -26.97
C THR A 469 -11.08 20.65 -27.43
N ARG A 470 -10.52 21.40 -28.39
CA ARG A 470 -9.15 21.24 -28.87
C ARG A 470 -8.11 21.65 -27.82
N ASP A 471 -8.35 22.72 -27.06
CA ASP A 471 -7.46 23.12 -25.95
C ASP A 471 -7.45 22.07 -24.83
N LEU A 472 -8.61 21.49 -24.51
CA LEU A 472 -8.72 20.42 -23.51
C LEU A 472 -8.06 19.12 -24.00
N ALA A 473 -8.24 18.76 -25.27
CA ALA A 473 -7.56 17.63 -25.89
C ALA A 473 -6.03 17.82 -25.87
N HIS A 474 -5.56 19.03 -26.16
CA HIS A 474 -4.14 19.37 -26.08
C HIS A 474 -3.62 19.26 -24.64
N LEU A 475 -4.35 19.80 -23.65
CA LEU A 475 -3.95 19.70 -22.24
C LEU A 475 -3.94 18.23 -21.78
N ALA A 476 -4.91 17.42 -22.19
CA ALA A 476 -4.96 15.99 -21.90
C ALA A 476 -3.75 15.26 -22.49
N ALA A 477 -3.44 15.49 -23.78
CA ALA A 477 -2.28 14.88 -24.43
C ALA A 477 -0.94 15.34 -23.80
N ALA A 478 -0.84 16.62 -23.40
CA ALA A 478 0.34 17.14 -22.71
C ALA A 478 0.49 16.54 -21.30
N ALA A 479 -0.61 16.37 -20.58
CA ALA A 479 -0.63 15.74 -19.25
C ALA A 479 -0.23 14.26 -19.32
N ALA A 480 -0.81 13.51 -20.26
CA ALA A 480 -0.48 12.11 -20.51
C ALA A 480 0.99 11.91 -20.86
N THR A 481 1.51 12.65 -21.85
CA THR A 481 2.91 12.55 -22.28
C THR A 481 3.90 12.98 -21.20
N PHE A 482 3.59 14.03 -20.43
CA PHE A 482 4.40 14.42 -19.28
C PHE A 482 4.44 13.30 -18.23
N ALA A 483 3.27 12.79 -17.86
CA ALA A 483 3.14 11.74 -16.85
C ALA A 483 3.93 10.49 -17.24
N ASP A 484 3.81 10.03 -18.48
CA ASP A 484 4.51 8.84 -18.97
C ASP A 484 6.04 9.00 -19.00
N VAL A 485 6.53 10.17 -19.37
CA VAL A 485 7.98 10.45 -19.34
C VAL A 485 8.46 10.52 -17.89
N MET A 486 7.70 11.16 -17.00
CA MET A 486 8.01 11.20 -15.57
C MET A 486 7.95 9.82 -14.92
N SER A 487 7.08 8.93 -15.38
CA SER A 487 7.05 7.54 -14.93
C SER A 487 8.34 6.77 -15.22
N SER A 488 9.27 7.30 -16.02
CA SER A 488 10.62 6.71 -16.15
C SER A 488 11.40 6.68 -14.83
N VAL A 489 10.97 7.42 -13.79
CA VAL A 489 11.56 7.31 -12.45
C VAL A 489 11.36 5.93 -11.81
N VAL A 490 10.49 5.06 -12.35
CA VAL A 490 10.34 3.66 -11.87
C VAL A 490 11.59 2.80 -12.01
N VAL A 491 12.60 3.26 -12.77
CA VAL A 491 13.94 2.63 -12.77
C VAL A 491 14.58 2.71 -11.37
N ILE A 492 14.22 3.72 -10.59
CA ILE A 492 14.60 3.82 -9.18
C ILE A 492 13.73 2.83 -8.40
N LYS A 493 14.37 1.91 -7.67
CA LYS A 493 13.72 0.89 -6.83
C LYS A 493 13.07 1.47 -5.57
N LEU A 494 12.19 2.46 -5.75
CA LEU A 494 11.39 3.06 -4.69
C LEU A 494 9.91 2.69 -4.90
N PRO A 495 9.30 1.90 -4.01
CA PRO A 495 7.95 1.36 -4.19
C PRO A 495 6.88 2.44 -4.46
N GLY A 496 7.00 3.61 -3.82
CA GLY A 496 6.07 4.72 -4.00
C GLY A 496 6.09 5.35 -5.40
N LEU A 497 7.17 5.18 -6.18
CA LEU A 497 7.26 5.79 -7.52
C LEU A 497 6.42 5.07 -8.57
N TYR A 498 6.03 3.81 -8.34
CA TYR A 498 5.17 3.06 -9.25
C TYR A 498 3.74 3.62 -9.32
N LEU A 499 3.31 4.38 -8.31
CA LEU A 499 2.08 5.15 -8.36
C LEU A 499 2.05 6.10 -9.57
N LEU A 500 3.20 6.69 -9.94
CA LEU A 500 3.29 7.56 -11.12
C LEU A 500 3.03 6.75 -12.40
N ALA A 501 3.64 5.58 -12.54
CA ALA A 501 3.44 4.71 -13.70
C ALA A 501 2.00 4.18 -13.81
N ILE A 502 1.41 3.73 -12.69
CA ILE A 502 0.01 3.25 -12.68
C ILE A 502 -0.93 4.40 -13.07
N ALA A 503 -0.73 5.59 -12.49
CA ALA A 503 -1.52 6.77 -12.81
C ALA A 503 -1.33 7.22 -14.26
N SER A 504 -0.10 7.25 -14.78
CA SER A 504 0.20 7.71 -16.13
C SER A 504 -0.36 6.76 -17.19
N VAL A 505 -0.10 5.45 -17.08
CA VAL A 505 -0.58 4.46 -18.04
C VAL A 505 -2.11 4.44 -18.08
N THR A 506 -2.76 4.45 -16.91
CA THR A 506 -4.24 4.52 -16.85
C THR A 506 -4.76 5.78 -17.54
N PHE A 507 -4.15 6.94 -17.27
CA PHE A 507 -4.54 8.21 -17.88
C PHE A 507 -4.31 8.21 -19.41
N SER A 508 -3.17 7.71 -19.88
CA SER A 508 -2.82 7.63 -21.29
C SER A 508 -3.69 6.66 -22.07
N VAL A 509 -4.05 5.50 -21.50
CA VAL A 509 -5.02 4.58 -22.10
C VAL A 509 -6.38 5.26 -22.27
N LEU A 510 -6.86 5.98 -21.24
CA LEU A 510 -8.10 6.75 -21.33
C LEU A 510 -8.00 7.88 -22.37
N ALA A 511 -6.84 8.52 -22.50
CA ALA A 511 -6.61 9.54 -23.52
C ALA A 511 -6.59 8.95 -24.95
N ILE A 512 -5.94 7.81 -25.17
CA ILE A 512 -5.88 7.10 -26.45
C ILE A 512 -7.28 6.71 -26.93
N VAL A 513 -8.15 6.26 -26.02
CA VAL A 513 -9.54 5.92 -26.35
C VAL A 513 -10.42 7.16 -26.45
N GLY A 514 -10.23 8.14 -25.57
CA GLY A 514 -11.09 9.32 -25.47
C GLY A 514 -10.88 10.34 -26.60
N LEU A 515 -9.63 10.59 -27.01
CA LEU A 515 -9.31 11.61 -28.02
C LEU A 515 -9.98 11.34 -29.38
N PRO A 516 -10.00 10.10 -29.94
CA PRO A 516 -10.74 9.79 -31.15
C PRO A 516 -12.24 10.00 -31.01
N LEU A 517 -12.84 9.59 -29.89
CA LEU A 517 -14.28 9.77 -29.63
C LEU A 517 -14.65 11.25 -29.59
N VAL A 518 -13.81 12.07 -28.96
CA VAL A 518 -13.98 13.51 -28.90
C VAL A 518 -13.85 14.13 -30.29
N SER A 519 -12.84 13.74 -31.07
CA SER A 519 -12.65 14.24 -32.45
C SER A 519 -13.83 13.85 -33.36
N ALA A 520 -14.28 12.60 -33.31
CA ALA A 520 -15.45 12.13 -34.05
C ALA A 520 -16.73 12.89 -33.67
N SER A 521 -16.92 13.21 -32.38
CA SER A 521 -18.04 14.03 -31.92
C SER A 521 -17.98 15.47 -32.39
N ILE A 522 -16.80 16.04 -32.61
CA ILE A 522 -16.65 17.38 -33.20
C ILE A 522 -17.01 17.30 -34.68
N ALA A 523 -16.43 16.34 -35.41
CA ALA A 523 -16.68 16.15 -36.83
C ALA A 523 -18.16 15.90 -37.15
N SER A 524 -18.86 15.08 -36.36
CA SER A 524 -20.29 14.83 -36.55
C SER A 524 -21.14 16.07 -36.32
N ARG A 525 -20.76 16.93 -35.37
CA ARG A 525 -21.44 18.21 -35.12
C ARG A 525 -21.21 19.20 -36.25
N GLU A 526 -19.99 19.29 -36.77
CA GLU A 526 -19.68 20.13 -37.93
C GLU A 526 -20.45 19.67 -39.18
N LEU A 527 -20.56 18.36 -39.40
CA LEU A 527 -21.36 17.80 -40.50
C LEU A 527 -22.86 18.12 -40.36
N SER A 528 -23.40 17.99 -39.15
CA SER A 528 -24.81 18.32 -38.85
C SER A 528 -25.13 19.81 -39.06
N LEU A 529 -24.19 20.70 -38.70
CA LEU A 529 -24.37 22.14 -38.92
C LEU A 529 -24.24 22.53 -40.39
N ALA A 530 -23.40 21.82 -41.16
CA ALA A 530 -23.30 21.99 -42.60
C ALA A 530 -24.60 21.57 -43.31
N ASP A 531 -25.22 20.45 -42.89
CA ASP A 531 -26.48 19.96 -43.46
C ASP A 531 -27.66 20.91 -43.17
N GLU A 532 -27.73 21.51 -41.97
CA GLU A 532 -28.75 22.53 -41.64
C GLU A 532 -28.59 23.86 -42.40
N SER A 533 -27.39 24.14 -42.94
CA SER A 533 -27.12 25.36 -43.73
C SER A 533 -27.50 25.26 -45.21
N GLU A 534 -27.85 24.06 -45.72
CA GLU A 534 -28.36 23.84 -47.08
C GLU A 534 -29.89 23.61 -47.12
N PRO A 535 -30.70 24.67 -46.95
CA PRO A 535 -31.80 24.84 -47.92
C PRO A 535 -31.98 26.27 -48.46
N LEU A 536 -31.23 27.27 -47.98
CA LEU A 536 -31.50 28.68 -48.31
C LEU A 536 -30.78 29.23 -49.56
N LEU A 537 -29.82 28.48 -50.13
CA LEU A 537 -28.99 28.97 -51.26
C LEU A 537 -29.33 28.36 -52.63
N ARG A 538 -30.30 27.46 -52.74
CA ARG A 538 -30.69 26.84 -54.03
C ARG A 538 -31.81 27.55 -54.80
N SER A 539 -32.14 28.82 -54.49
CA SER A 539 -33.22 29.54 -55.19
C SER A 539 -32.83 30.86 -55.87
N LEU A 540 -31.54 31.18 -56.01
CA LEU A 540 -31.12 32.42 -56.66
C LEU A 540 -30.25 32.17 -57.90
N ASP A 541 -30.83 31.47 -58.87
CA ASP A 541 -30.46 31.62 -60.29
C ASP A 541 -31.49 32.56 -60.95
N ALA A 542 -31.20 33.86 -60.96
CA ALA A 542 -31.55 34.85 -62.00
C ALA A 542 -31.50 36.29 -61.46
N ALA A 543 -30.39 37.00 -61.70
CA ALA A 543 -30.33 38.39 -62.18
C ALA A 543 -28.94 39.02 -61.89
N PRO A 544 -28.33 39.76 -62.83
CA PRO A 544 -27.13 40.53 -62.57
C PRO A 544 -27.44 41.94 -62.05
N LEU A 545 -26.48 42.49 -61.28
CA LEU A 545 -26.30 43.90 -60.84
C LEU A 545 -27.12 44.39 -59.62
N TYR A 546 -26.43 44.73 -58.52
CA TYR A 546 -25.96 46.10 -58.20
C TYR A 546 -25.24 46.12 -56.83
N TYR A 547 -24.27 47.02 -56.70
CA TYR A 547 -23.53 47.33 -55.47
C TYR A 547 -24.47 47.72 -54.31
N ALA A 548 -24.40 46.99 -53.19
CA ALA A 548 -24.78 47.50 -51.88
C ALA A 548 -23.95 46.77 -50.80
N THR A 549 -23.07 47.52 -50.13
CA THR A 549 -22.39 47.08 -48.92
C THR A 549 -23.41 46.90 -47.81
N VAL A 550 -23.91 45.67 -47.63
CA VAL A 550 -24.58 45.26 -46.41
C VAL A 550 -23.51 45.13 -45.34
N PRO A 551 -23.55 45.89 -44.23
CA PRO A 551 -22.70 45.58 -43.10
C PRO A 551 -23.15 44.22 -42.58
N LEU A 552 -22.28 43.21 -42.69
CA LEU A 552 -22.44 41.98 -41.95
C LEU A 552 -22.45 42.36 -40.46
N THR A 553 -23.64 42.50 -39.89
CA THR A 553 -23.80 42.60 -38.45
C THR A 553 -23.18 41.35 -37.85
N GLN A 554 -22.03 41.51 -37.18
CA GLN A 554 -21.27 40.48 -36.46
C GLN A 554 -22.05 39.85 -35.28
N ASN A 555 -23.38 39.92 -35.26
CA ASN A 555 -24.20 39.55 -34.10
C ASN A 555 -24.85 38.16 -34.17
N GLU A 556 -24.71 37.41 -35.27
CA GLU A 556 -25.26 36.04 -35.34
C GLU A 556 -24.22 34.92 -35.22
N ALA A 557 -22.91 35.22 -35.32
CA ALA A 557 -21.85 34.22 -35.14
C ALA A 557 -21.60 33.82 -33.66
N HIS A 558 -22.26 34.47 -32.70
CA HIS A 558 -22.00 34.28 -31.26
C HIS A 558 -22.98 33.34 -30.53
N LYS A 559 -23.90 32.65 -31.23
CA LYS A 559 -24.90 31.78 -30.57
C LYS A 559 -24.64 30.26 -30.64
N SER A 560 -23.52 29.79 -31.21
CA SER A 560 -23.22 28.34 -31.30
C SER A 560 -22.32 27.79 -30.18
N THR A 561 -22.13 28.53 -29.09
CA THR A 561 -21.39 28.05 -27.92
C THR A 561 -22.38 27.52 -26.87
N SER A 562 -22.22 26.23 -26.52
CA SER A 562 -22.75 25.58 -25.30
C SER A 562 -23.93 24.62 -25.44
N THR A 563 -23.78 23.59 -26.24
CA THR A 563 -24.41 22.28 -25.95
C THR A 563 -23.41 21.19 -26.29
N ARG A 564 -22.55 20.85 -25.34
CA ARG A 564 -21.77 19.60 -25.39
C ARG A 564 -22.78 18.45 -25.41
N SER A 565 -22.61 17.47 -26.29
CA SER A 565 -23.53 16.31 -26.33
C SER A 565 -23.53 15.61 -24.98
N TRP A 566 -24.69 15.11 -24.54
CA TRP A 566 -24.79 14.34 -23.30
C TRP A 566 -23.82 13.15 -23.27
N LEU A 567 -23.57 12.55 -24.44
CA LEU A 567 -22.60 11.48 -24.67
C LEU A 567 -21.16 11.87 -24.28
N PHE A 568 -20.75 13.11 -24.57
CA PHE A 568 -19.44 13.62 -24.15
C PHE A 568 -19.31 13.61 -22.62
N HIS A 569 -20.32 14.12 -21.91
CA HIS A 569 -20.30 14.16 -20.46
C HIS A 569 -20.35 12.77 -19.81
N VAL A 570 -21.11 11.83 -20.39
CA VAL A 570 -21.12 10.44 -19.96
C VAL A 570 -19.76 9.78 -20.19
N GLY A 571 -19.17 9.95 -21.38
CA GLY A 571 -17.85 9.38 -21.69
C GLY A 571 -16.75 9.87 -20.75
N VAL A 572 -16.70 11.17 -20.47
CA VAL A 572 -15.72 11.71 -19.53
C VAL A 572 -16.01 11.28 -18.08
N GLY A 573 -17.29 11.16 -17.70
CA GLY A 573 -17.68 10.62 -16.39
C GLY A 573 -17.21 9.18 -16.19
N VAL A 574 -17.40 8.31 -17.19
CA VAL A 574 -16.91 6.92 -17.16
C VAL A 574 -15.38 6.88 -17.08
N ALA A 575 -14.68 7.69 -17.88
CA ALA A 575 -13.22 7.78 -17.83
C ALA A 575 -12.73 8.21 -16.44
N LEU A 576 -13.39 9.18 -15.80
CA LEU A 576 -13.05 9.64 -14.46
C LEU A 576 -13.31 8.54 -13.40
N ILE A 577 -14.40 7.77 -13.51
CA ILE A 577 -14.67 6.63 -12.62
C ILE A 577 -13.57 5.59 -12.74
N LEU A 578 -13.22 5.17 -13.96
CA LEU A 578 -12.16 4.19 -14.20
C LEU A 578 -10.81 4.68 -13.69
N TYR A 579 -10.50 5.97 -13.92
CA TYR A 579 -9.29 6.59 -13.43
C TYR A 579 -9.23 6.66 -11.90
N MET A 580 -10.33 6.97 -11.22
CA MET A 580 -10.35 6.98 -9.75
C MET A 580 -10.37 5.55 -9.17
N ALA A 581 -10.92 4.57 -9.88
CA ALA A 581 -11.02 3.19 -9.39
C ALA A 581 -9.67 2.45 -9.35
N VAL A 582 -8.67 2.88 -10.13
CA VAL A 582 -7.38 2.17 -10.25
C VAL A 582 -6.25 2.90 -9.50
N PRO A 583 -5.61 3.97 -10.04
CA PRO A 583 -4.50 4.63 -9.36
C PRO A 583 -4.87 5.29 -8.04
N PHE A 584 -6.07 5.87 -7.93
CA PHE A 584 -6.49 6.48 -6.65
C PHE A 584 -6.80 5.41 -5.60
N HIS A 585 -7.36 4.25 -5.97
CA HIS A 585 -7.50 3.12 -5.05
C HIS A 585 -6.15 2.67 -4.48
N PHE A 586 -5.15 2.47 -5.34
CA PHE A 586 -3.81 2.07 -4.89
C PHE A 586 -3.15 3.12 -3.98
N ALA A 587 -3.33 4.41 -4.29
CA ALA A 587 -2.86 5.49 -3.42
C ALA A 587 -3.53 5.50 -2.04
N ILE A 588 -4.84 5.27 -2.00
CA ILE A 588 -5.62 5.18 -0.77
C ILE A 588 -5.18 3.97 0.06
N ASP A 589 -4.98 2.84 -0.59
CA ASP A 589 -4.53 1.61 0.04
C ASP A 589 -3.20 1.82 0.79
N LEU A 590 -2.23 2.44 0.12
CA LEU A 590 -0.94 2.78 0.72
C LEU A 590 -1.07 3.81 1.84
N ALA A 591 -1.91 4.83 1.65
CA ALA A 591 -2.14 5.88 2.63
C ALA A 591 -2.81 5.35 3.90
N VAL A 592 -3.75 4.39 3.79
CA VAL A 592 -4.38 3.72 4.93
C VAL A 592 -3.34 2.92 5.72
N SER A 593 -2.50 2.14 5.05
CA SER A 593 -1.43 1.39 5.72
C SER A 593 -0.42 2.31 6.40
N MET A 594 0.00 3.37 5.72
CA MET A 594 0.91 4.36 6.28
C MET A 594 0.29 5.12 7.46
N ASN A 595 -1.00 5.42 7.41
CA ASN A 595 -1.72 6.06 8.51
C ASN A 595 -1.85 5.13 9.72
N SER A 596 -2.03 3.82 9.50
CA SER A 596 -2.08 2.82 10.57
C SER A 596 -0.74 2.69 11.31
N VAL A 597 0.37 2.80 10.59
CA VAL A 597 1.73 2.70 11.17
C VAL A 597 2.21 4.04 11.72
N GLY A 598 1.80 5.15 11.09
CA GLY A 598 2.28 6.50 11.37
C GLY A 598 1.31 7.38 12.15
N SER A 599 0.25 6.83 12.73
CA SER A 599 -0.82 7.59 13.40
C SER A 599 -0.30 8.51 14.52
N THR A 600 0.84 8.17 15.14
CA THR A 600 1.51 8.93 16.20
C THR A 600 2.81 9.60 15.74
N ASN A 601 3.20 9.48 14.47
CA ASN A 601 4.43 10.04 13.90
C ASN A 601 4.12 11.19 12.93
N ALA A 602 4.42 12.41 13.36
CA ALA A 602 4.16 13.61 12.57
C ALA A 602 4.89 13.61 11.21
N GLY A 603 6.09 13.01 11.11
CA GLY A 603 6.83 12.91 9.85
C GLY A 603 6.10 12.05 8.82
N LEU A 604 5.57 10.90 9.25
CA LEU A 604 4.74 10.03 8.39
C LEU A 604 3.42 10.73 8.01
N VAL A 605 2.76 11.39 8.96
CA VAL A 605 1.52 12.14 8.70
C VAL A 605 1.73 13.21 7.61
N VAL A 606 2.82 13.97 7.68
CA VAL A 606 3.15 15.02 6.68
C VAL A 606 3.53 14.43 5.31
N ALA A 607 4.10 13.23 5.28
CA ALA A 607 4.50 12.59 4.04
C ALA A 607 3.33 11.94 3.28
N LEU A 608 2.25 11.55 3.99
CA LEU A 608 1.07 10.88 3.42
C LEU A 608 0.47 11.58 2.18
N PRO A 609 0.28 12.92 2.14
CA PRO A 609 -0.17 13.63 0.95
C PRO A 609 0.61 13.28 -0.32
N THR A 610 1.91 13.00 -0.24
CA THR A 610 2.75 12.68 -1.39
C THR A 610 2.26 11.45 -2.15
N LEU A 611 1.63 10.49 -1.45
CA LEU A 611 1.08 9.27 -2.06
C LEU A 611 -0.17 9.54 -2.91
N LEU A 612 -0.92 10.60 -2.59
CA LEU A 612 -2.13 11.00 -3.30
C LEU A 612 -1.84 11.92 -4.49
N THR A 613 -0.63 12.50 -4.56
CA THR A 613 -0.28 13.43 -5.63
C THR A 613 -0.38 12.78 -7.02
N PRO A 614 0.22 11.59 -7.29
CA PRO A 614 0.20 10.97 -8.62
C PRO A 614 -1.19 10.79 -9.26
N PRO A 615 -2.23 10.27 -8.55
CA PRO A 615 -3.56 10.19 -9.13
C PRO A 615 -4.30 11.54 -9.19
N LEU A 616 -3.97 12.53 -8.35
CA LEU A 616 -4.79 13.75 -8.25
C LEU A 616 -4.32 14.87 -9.18
N TYR A 617 -3.02 15.02 -9.45
CA TYR A 617 -2.53 16.15 -10.25
C TYR A 617 -3.01 16.14 -11.71
N LEU A 618 -3.29 14.96 -12.26
CA LEU A 618 -3.79 14.78 -13.63
C LEU A 618 -5.25 15.21 -13.78
N LEU A 619 -5.99 15.36 -12.67
CA LEU A 619 -7.34 15.91 -12.68
C LEU A 619 -7.40 17.37 -13.12
N VAL A 620 -6.26 18.06 -13.29
CA VAL A 620 -6.20 19.41 -13.87
C VAL A 620 -6.95 19.52 -15.20
N VAL A 621 -6.96 18.46 -16.02
CA VAL A 621 -7.69 18.39 -17.29
C VAL A 621 -9.20 18.47 -17.08
N TRP A 622 -9.71 17.84 -16.02
CA TRP A 622 -11.11 17.89 -15.63
C TRP A 622 -11.47 19.24 -15.01
N PHE A 623 -10.62 19.76 -14.12
CA PHE A 623 -10.85 21.03 -13.44
C PHE A 623 -10.79 22.23 -14.38
N ALA A 624 -9.92 22.21 -15.40
CA ALA A 624 -9.80 23.28 -16.39
C ALA A 624 -11.10 23.57 -17.15
N GLN A 625 -12.03 22.61 -17.20
CA GLN A 625 -13.32 22.76 -17.87
C GLN A 625 -14.25 23.76 -17.16
N PHE A 626 -14.05 23.97 -15.87
CA PHE A 626 -14.91 24.78 -15.02
C PHE A 626 -14.15 26.02 -14.56
N SER A 627 -14.80 27.19 -14.58
CA SER A 627 -14.30 28.34 -13.82
C SER A 627 -14.75 28.21 -12.37
N ILE A 628 -13.80 28.29 -11.47
CA ILE A 628 -14.00 28.13 -10.04
C ILE A 628 -13.95 29.51 -9.38
N ARG A 629 -15.13 29.97 -8.95
CA ARG A 629 -15.30 31.24 -8.22
C ARG A 629 -14.78 31.15 -6.79
N PRO A 630 -14.50 32.30 -6.13
CA PRO A 630 -14.08 32.38 -4.72
C PRO A 630 -14.94 31.56 -3.75
N VAL A 631 -16.23 31.37 -4.06
CA VAL A 631 -17.17 30.55 -3.27
C VAL A 631 -16.67 29.12 -3.03
N VAL A 632 -15.93 28.53 -3.96
CA VAL A 632 -15.41 27.16 -3.81
C VAL A 632 -14.31 27.10 -2.76
N PHE A 633 -13.46 28.12 -2.67
CA PHE A 633 -12.46 28.22 -1.61
C PHE A 633 -13.11 28.43 -0.24
N VAL A 634 -14.21 29.19 -0.17
CA VAL A 634 -15.01 29.33 1.05
C VAL A 634 -15.60 27.98 1.47
N THR A 635 -16.16 27.23 0.52
CA THR A 635 -16.70 25.87 0.78
C THR A 635 -15.60 24.90 1.23
N ALA A 636 -14.44 24.89 0.56
CA ALA A 636 -13.31 24.05 0.94
C ALA A 636 -12.80 24.39 2.35
N PHE A 637 -12.71 25.68 2.69
CA PHE A 637 -12.33 26.14 4.02
C PHE A 637 -13.38 25.73 5.08
N ALA A 638 -14.67 25.84 4.77
CA ALA A 638 -15.75 25.41 5.66
C ALA A 638 -15.73 23.89 5.90
N LEU A 639 -15.52 23.08 4.85
CA LEU A 639 -15.38 21.62 4.97
C LEU A 639 -14.15 21.25 5.81
N TYR A 640 -13.01 21.90 5.56
CA TYR A 640 -11.79 21.72 6.33
C TYR A 640 -11.99 22.04 7.81
N GLY A 641 -12.57 23.22 8.11
CA GLY A 641 -12.89 23.63 9.48
C GLY A 641 -13.86 22.66 10.16
N GLY A 642 -14.89 22.20 9.44
CA GLY A 642 -15.83 21.20 9.94
C GLY A 642 -15.16 19.87 10.29
N LEU A 643 -14.28 19.37 9.42
CA LEU A 643 -13.51 18.14 9.67
C LEU A 643 -12.62 18.28 10.91
N LEU A 644 -11.90 19.40 11.05
CA LEU A 644 -11.07 19.64 12.22
C LEU A 644 -11.89 19.74 13.51
N VAL A 645 -13.03 20.45 13.49
CA VAL A 645 -13.92 20.53 14.66
C VAL A 645 -14.45 19.16 15.04
N LEU A 646 -14.90 18.36 14.07
CA LEU A 646 -15.35 16.98 14.32
C LEU A 646 -14.23 16.12 14.91
N ALA A 647 -13.00 16.29 14.43
CA ALA A 647 -11.84 15.58 14.93
C ALA A 647 -11.53 15.95 16.38
N VAL A 648 -11.52 17.25 16.70
CA VAL A 648 -11.28 17.75 18.06
C VAL A 648 -12.39 17.27 19.00
N VAL A 649 -13.66 17.38 18.60
CA VAL A 649 -14.81 16.89 19.37
C VAL A 649 -14.66 15.40 19.63
N ARG A 650 -14.44 14.58 18.59
CA ARG A 650 -14.24 13.14 18.75
C ARG A 650 -13.06 12.83 19.67
N SER A 651 -11.95 13.56 19.56
CA SER A 651 -10.75 13.36 20.38
C SER A 651 -10.92 13.76 21.87
N ALA A 652 -11.94 14.57 22.17
CA ALA A 652 -12.26 15.00 23.53
C ALA A 652 -13.22 14.02 24.24
N PHE A 653 -14.02 13.27 23.48
CA PHE A 653 -15.03 12.33 24.01
C PHE A 653 -14.60 10.86 24.00
N TYR A 654 -13.55 10.52 23.24
CA TYR A 654 -12.82 9.25 23.24
C TYR A 654 -11.36 9.60 23.50
#